data_AF-Q4G0X9-F1
#
_entry.id   AF-Q4G0X9-F1
#
_cell.length_a   1.000
_cell.length_b   1.000
_cell.length_c   1.000
_cell.angle_alpha   90.00
_cell.angle_beta   90.00
_cell.angle_gamma   90.00
#
_symmetry.space_group_name_H-M   'P 1'
#
loop_
_entity.id
_entity.type
_entity.pdbx_description
1 polymer ?
#
loop_
_entity_poly.entity_id
_entity_poly.type
_entity_poly.pdbx_seq_one_letter_code
_entity_poly.pdbx_strand_id
1 'polypeptide(L)'
;MAEPGGAAGRSHPEDGSASEGEKEGNNESHMVSPPEKDDGQKGEEAVGSTEHPEEVTTQAEAAIEEGEVETEGEAAVEGEEEAVSYGDAESEEEYYYTETSSPEGQISAADTTYPYFSPPQELPGEEAYDSVSGEAGLQGFQQEATGPPESRERRVTSPEPSHGVLGPSEQMGQVTSGPAVGRLTGSTEEPQGQVLPMGVQHRFRLSHGSDIESSDLEEFVSQEPVIPPGVPDAHPREGDLPVFQDQIQQPSTEEGAMAERVESEGSDEEAEDEGSQLVVLDPDHPLMVRFQAALKNYLNRQIEKLKLDLQELVVATKQSRAQRQELGVNLYEVQQHLVHLQKLLEKSHDRHAMASSERRQKEEELQAARALYTKTCAAANEERKKLAALQTEMENLALHLFYMQNIDQDMRDDIRVMTQVVKKAETERIRAEIEKKKQDLYVDQLTTRAQQLEEDIALFEAQYLAQAEDTRILRKAVSEACTEIDAISVEKRRIMQQWASSLVGMKHRDEAHRAVLEALRGCQHQAKSTDGEIEAYKKSIMKEEEKNEKLASILNRTETEATLLQKLTTQCLTKQVALQSQFNTYRLTLQDTEDALSQDQLEQMILTEELQAIRQAIQGELELRRKTDAAIREKLQEHMTSNKTTKYFNQLILRLQKEKTNMMTHLSKINGDIAQTTLDITHTSSRLDAHQKTLVELDQDVKKVNELITNSQSEISRRTILIERKQGLINFLNKQLERMVSELGGEEVGPLELEIKRLSKLIDEHDGKAVQAQVTWLRLQQEMVKVTQEQEEQLASLDASKKELHIMEQKKLRVESKIEQEKKEQKEIEHHMKDLDNDLKKLNMLMNKNRCSSEELEQNNRVTENEFVRSLKASERETIKMQDKLNQLSEEKATLLNQLVEAEHQIMLWEKKIQLAKEMRSSVDSEIGQTEIRAMKGEIHRMKVRLGQLLKQQEKMIRAMELAVARRETVTTQAEGQRKMDRKALTRTDFHHKQLELRRKIRDVRKATDECTKTVLELEETQRNVSSSLLEKQEKLSVIQADFDTLEADLTRLGALKRQNLSEIVALQTRLKHLQAVKEGRYVFLFRSKQSLVLERQRLDKRLALIATILDRVRDEYPQFQEALHKVSQMIANKLESPGPS
;
A
#
# COMPACT_ATOMS: atom_id res chain seq x y z
N MET A 1 -7.26 4.67 88.67
CA MET A 1 -8.73 4.72 88.86
C MET A 1 -9.33 5.29 87.57
N ALA A 2 -10.43 4.82 87.01
CA ALA A 2 -11.10 3.52 87.09
C ALA A 2 -12.06 3.38 85.89
N GLU A 3 -12.31 2.17 85.41
CA GLU A 3 -13.41 1.84 84.47
C GLU A 3 -14.75 1.59 85.26
N PRO A 4 -15.86 1.02 84.73
CA PRO A 4 -16.20 0.59 83.35
C PRO A 4 -17.67 0.83 82.85
N GLY A 5 -17.91 0.55 81.55
CA GLY A 5 -19.17 -0.01 81.00
C GLY A 5 -20.39 0.92 80.82
N GLY A 6 -21.43 0.54 80.03
CA GLY A 6 -21.55 -0.61 79.12
C GLY A 6 -22.99 -0.86 78.59
N ALA A 7 -23.10 -1.69 77.53
CA ALA A 7 -24.27 -2.47 77.04
C ALA A 7 -25.54 -1.79 76.43
N ALA A 8 -25.71 -2.00 75.11
CA ALA A 8 -26.88 -2.55 74.36
C ALA A 8 -28.33 -1.99 74.50
N GLY A 9 -29.14 -2.09 73.41
CA GLY A 9 -30.53 -1.56 73.41
C GLY A 9 -31.59 -2.16 72.46
N ARG A 10 -31.61 -1.77 71.17
CA ARG A 10 -32.51 -2.25 70.08
C ARG A 10 -34.02 -1.85 70.14
N SER A 11 -34.61 -1.59 68.95
CA SER A 11 -36.02 -1.79 68.52
C SER A 11 -36.89 -0.54 68.18
N HIS A 12 -37.40 -0.55 66.94
CA HIS A 12 -38.53 0.19 66.34
C HIS A 12 -39.90 -0.38 66.85
N PRO A 13 -41.12 0.17 66.55
CA PRO A 13 -41.55 0.75 65.26
C PRO A 13 -42.57 1.92 65.26
N GLU A 14 -43.22 2.08 64.10
CA GLU A 14 -43.89 3.20 63.44
C GLU A 14 -45.28 3.67 63.96
N ASP A 15 -45.70 4.84 63.43
CA ASP A 15 -46.98 5.09 62.70
C ASP A 15 -48.09 6.03 63.25
N GLY A 16 -48.69 6.81 62.33
CA GLY A 16 -49.99 7.56 62.44
C GLY A 16 -49.99 8.94 63.14
N SER A 17 -50.11 10.12 62.49
CA SER A 17 -51.18 10.66 61.60
C SER A 17 -52.54 10.93 62.29
N ALA A 18 -53.30 12.00 62.01
CA ALA A 18 -53.10 13.29 61.28
C ALA A 18 -54.28 14.22 61.69
N SER A 19 -54.42 15.50 61.33
CA SER A 19 -53.69 16.46 60.46
C SER A 19 -53.36 17.74 61.29
N GLU A 20 -53.11 18.98 60.83
CA GLU A 20 -53.07 19.73 59.54
C GLU A 20 -51.97 20.84 59.73
N GLY A 21 -51.54 21.73 58.83
CA GLY A 21 -52.06 22.28 57.57
C GLY A 21 -52.50 23.74 57.76
N GLU A 22 -51.97 24.76 57.07
CA GLU A 22 -50.96 24.85 55.99
C GLU A 22 -50.06 26.11 56.18
N LYS A 23 -49.11 26.57 55.32
CA LYS A 23 -48.71 26.21 53.94
C LYS A 23 -47.23 26.58 53.64
N GLU A 24 -46.90 26.73 52.35
CA GLU A 24 -45.64 27.03 51.65
C GLU A 24 -44.94 28.37 52.00
N GLY A 25 -43.63 28.59 51.74
CA GLY A 25 -42.60 27.64 51.26
C GLY A 25 -41.28 28.29 50.74
N ASN A 26 -40.19 27.50 50.72
CA ASN A 26 -38.84 27.70 50.11
C ASN A 26 -37.80 28.71 50.68
N ASN A 27 -36.94 28.19 51.58
CA ASN A 27 -35.45 28.10 51.57
C ASN A 27 -34.68 28.49 50.28
N GLU A 28 -33.36 28.79 50.25
CA GLU A 28 -32.26 29.00 51.25
C GLU A 28 -31.14 29.80 50.51
N SER A 29 -30.70 31.00 50.94
CA SER A 29 -29.57 31.29 51.88
C SER A 29 -28.31 30.42 51.67
N HIS A 30 -27.17 30.85 51.10
CA HIS A 30 -26.28 32.04 51.28
C HIS A 30 -25.37 32.01 52.54
N MET A 31 -24.07 32.30 52.35
CA MET A 31 -23.10 32.59 53.44
C MET A 31 -23.40 33.92 54.14
N VAL A 32 -23.04 34.02 55.44
CA VAL A 32 -22.60 35.23 56.20
C VAL A 32 -22.34 34.81 57.67
N SER A 33 -21.42 35.29 58.53
CA SER A 33 -20.13 36.01 58.51
C SER A 33 -19.58 36.03 59.98
N PRO A 34 -19.14 37.14 60.65
CA PRO A 34 -17.73 37.32 61.10
C PRO A 34 -17.65 37.81 62.60
N PRO A 35 -16.75 38.73 63.09
CA PRO A 35 -15.41 39.27 62.69
C PRO A 35 -14.38 39.37 63.87
N GLU A 36 -13.36 40.26 63.72
CA GLU A 36 -12.41 40.84 64.71
C GLU A 36 -11.08 40.05 64.98
N LYS A 37 -9.88 40.67 65.08
CA LYS A 37 -9.44 42.09 64.96
C LYS A 37 -7.91 42.22 64.63
N ASP A 38 -7.56 43.36 64.02
CA ASP A 38 -6.32 44.22 64.01
C ASP A 38 -4.93 43.71 64.48
N ASP A 39 -3.76 44.27 64.10
CA ASP A 39 -3.23 45.02 62.90
C ASP A 39 -1.70 45.29 63.12
N GLY A 40 -0.96 45.81 62.13
CA GLY A 40 0.15 46.77 62.38
C GLY A 40 1.63 46.33 62.54
N GLN A 41 2.30 46.02 61.42
CA GLN A 41 3.73 46.27 61.05
C GLN A 41 4.90 46.54 62.07
N LYS A 42 6.07 45.94 61.72
CA LYS A 42 7.49 46.36 61.94
C LYS A 42 8.13 46.29 63.35
N GLY A 43 9.36 45.78 63.39
CA GLY A 43 10.33 45.95 64.49
C GLY A 43 11.34 44.79 64.59
N GLU A 44 12.60 45.10 64.88
CA GLU A 44 13.67 44.13 65.20
C GLU A 44 14.01 44.17 66.70
N GLU A 45 15.06 43.45 67.11
CA GLU A 45 15.70 43.43 68.44
C GLU A 45 15.01 42.61 69.56
N ALA A 46 15.82 42.27 70.57
CA ALA A 46 15.89 40.88 71.07
C ALA A 46 16.65 40.72 72.42
N VAL A 47 16.96 39.45 72.76
CA VAL A 47 17.97 38.95 73.72
C VAL A 47 17.57 38.80 75.21
N GLY A 48 17.61 37.54 75.67
CA GLY A 48 18.22 37.15 76.96
C GLY A 48 17.31 36.55 78.04
N SER A 49 17.70 35.53 78.82
CA SER A 49 18.92 34.67 78.79
C SER A 49 18.72 33.40 79.66
N THR A 50 19.50 32.33 79.38
CA THR A 50 19.88 31.21 80.32
C THR A 50 18.76 30.26 80.80
N GLU A 51 18.95 28.96 81.08
CA GLU A 51 20.12 28.04 81.14
C GLU A 51 19.83 26.80 80.24
N HIS A 52 20.71 26.36 79.31
CA HIS A 52 21.94 25.53 79.46
C HIS A 52 21.71 24.06 79.86
N PRO A 53 22.61 23.10 79.50
CA PRO A 53 23.74 23.13 78.54
C PRO A 53 23.60 22.03 77.44
N GLU A 54 24.43 21.86 76.39
CA GLU A 54 25.62 22.53 75.80
C GLU A 54 25.60 22.24 74.25
N GLU A 55 26.63 22.26 73.38
CA GLU A 55 28.11 22.35 73.47
C GLU A 55 28.72 23.09 72.25
N VAL A 56 29.93 23.65 72.44
CA VAL A 56 31.06 23.84 71.49
C VAL A 56 30.74 23.94 69.97
N THR A 57 30.67 25.12 69.30
CA THR A 57 31.73 26.11 68.89
C THR A 57 32.70 25.62 67.77
N THR A 58 33.22 26.39 66.78
CA THR A 58 33.13 27.82 66.36
C THR A 58 33.71 28.05 64.92
N GLN A 59 33.60 29.29 64.43
CA GLN A 59 34.50 30.05 63.49
C GLN A 59 35.88 29.43 63.16
N ALA A 60 36.54 29.57 61.98
CA ALA A 60 36.59 30.49 60.83
C ALA A 60 37.98 31.19 60.69
N GLU A 61 38.52 31.22 59.46
CA GLU A 61 39.74 31.92 58.96
C GLU A 61 41.15 31.56 59.51
N ALA A 62 42.17 31.79 58.66
CA ALA A 62 43.64 31.67 58.82
C ALA A 62 44.22 30.33 59.37
N ALA A 63 45.00 29.52 58.65
CA ALA A 63 46.25 29.71 57.86
C ALA A 63 47.56 29.67 58.69
N ILE A 64 48.61 29.07 58.09
CA ILE A 64 50.05 29.06 58.51
C ILE A 64 50.38 28.18 59.75
N GLU A 65 51.46 27.39 59.81
CA GLU A 65 52.45 26.86 58.82
C GLU A 65 53.34 25.78 59.50
N GLU A 66 54.29 25.20 58.73
CA GLU A 66 55.46 24.37 59.13
C GLU A 66 55.21 22.93 59.65
N GLY A 67 56.02 21.96 59.19
CA GLY A 67 55.87 20.56 59.59
C GLY A 67 56.66 19.45 58.85
N GLU A 68 57.42 19.75 57.78
CA GLU A 68 58.35 18.83 57.07
C GLU A 68 57.66 17.63 56.33
N VAL A 69 58.03 17.17 55.11
CA VAL A 69 59.21 17.32 54.25
C VAL A 69 58.81 17.41 52.75
N GLU A 70 59.52 18.27 51.99
CA GLU A 70 59.71 18.32 50.51
C GLU A 70 58.55 18.66 49.52
N THR A 71 58.84 19.67 48.70
CA THR A 71 58.21 20.08 47.43
C THR A 71 59.31 20.62 46.49
N GLU A 72 58.92 21.17 45.31
CA GLU A 72 59.79 21.70 44.23
C GLU A 72 60.34 20.64 43.25
N GLY A 73 60.55 20.95 41.96
CA GLY A 73 60.37 22.24 41.27
C GLY A 73 60.20 22.12 39.75
N GLU A 74 60.01 23.27 39.09
CA GLU A 74 59.91 23.39 37.62
C GLU A 74 61.30 23.55 36.95
N ALA A 75 61.28 23.64 35.61
CA ALA A 75 62.31 24.19 34.73
C ALA A 75 63.53 23.32 34.32
N ALA A 76 63.39 22.79 33.10
CA ALA A 76 64.26 23.10 31.95
C ALA A 76 65.69 22.53 31.84
N VAL A 77 65.85 21.71 30.79
CA VAL A 77 66.97 21.68 29.81
C VAL A 77 68.26 20.92 30.19
N GLU A 78 68.71 20.12 29.21
CA GLU A 78 69.99 19.37 29.11
C GLU A 78 70.25 18.27 30.17
N GLY A 79 70.83 17.11 29.84
CA GLY A 79 71.17 16.56 28.51
C GLY A 79 72.48 15.77 28.49
N GLU A 80 72.39 14.44 28.29
CA GLU A 80 73.48 13.57 27.80
C GLU A 80 74.75 13.48 28.74
N GLU A 81 75.73 12.60 28.59
CA GLU A 81 75.94 11.46 27.67
C GLU A 81 76.80 10.35 28.35
N GLU A 82 76.48 9.06 28.11
CA GLU A 82 77.44 7.95 27.93
C GLU A 82 76.70 6.85 27.13
N ALA A 83 77.18 6.34 25.98
CA ALA A 83 78.50 6.54 25.37
C ALA A 83 78.53 6.31 23.82
N VAL A 84 79.18 7.26 23.12
CA VAL A 84 80.09 7.07 21.94
C VAL A 84 79.51 6.91 20.51
N SER A 85 79.78 7.96 19.70
CA SER A 85 80.08 8.02 18.24
C SER A 85 78.98 7.64 17.21
N TYR A 86 78.62 8.39 16.17
CA TYR A 86 79.32 9.34 15.26
C TYR A 86 80.31 8.66 14.28
N GLY A 87 80.08 8.73 12.96
CA GLY A 87 81.03 8.25 11.93
C GLY A 87 80.42 7.80 10.59
N ASP A 88 80.84 8.45 9.50
CA ASP A 88 80.43 8.33 8.09
C ASP A 88 80.49 6.96 7.37
N ALA A 89 79.87 6.97 6.17
CA ALA A 89 80.27 6.30 4.91
C ALA A 89 79.88 4.83 4.59
N GLU A 90 79.33 4.68 3.37
CA GLU A 90 79.53 3.57 2.38
C GLU A 90 79.11 2.11 2.76
N SER A 91 78.69 1.23 1.84
CA SER A 91 78.16 1.34 0.45
C SER A 91 77.51 0.00 0.04
N GLU A 92 76.61 0.01 -0.96
CA GLU A 92 76.19 -1.15 -1.81
C GLU A 92 75.46 -2.34 -1.10
N GLU A 93 74.61 -3.16 -1.73
CA GLU A 93 74.13 -3.24 -3.12
C GLU A 93 72.67 -3.81 -3.17
N GLU A 94 71.78 -3.17 -3.95
CA GLU A 94 70.73 -3.71 -4.88
C GLU A 94 69.75 -4.88 -4.50
N TYR A 95 68.53 -5.05 -5.07
CA TYR A 95 67.84 -4.40 -6.21
C TYR A 95 66.29 -4.31 -5.95
N TYR A 96 65.73 -3.09 -5.80
CA TYR A 96 64.37 -2.57 -6.21
C TYR A 96 63.04 -3.36 -5.96
N TYR A 97 61.85 -2.75 -5.87
CA TYR A 97 61.27 -1.48 -5.35
C TYR A 97 59.72 -1.64 -5.53
N THR A 98 58.74 -1.46 -4.61
CA THR A 98 58.25 -0.28 -3.83
C THR A 98 57.92 0.99 -4.70
N GLU A 99 56.87 1.80 -4.49
CA GLU A 99 55.65 1.72 -3.65
C GLU A 99 54.63 2.87 -3.98
N THR A 100 53.50 2.92 -3.25
CA THR A 100 52.74 4.14 -2.82
C THR A 100 51.81 4.95 -3.77
N SER A 101 51.00 5.76 -3.09
CA SER A 101 49.87 6.62 -3.45
C SER A 101 50.10 7.78 -4.43
N SER A 102 49.00 8.24 -5.06
CA SER A 102 48.93 9.46 -5.86
C SER A 102 48.81 10.75 -5.03
N PRO A 103 49.45 11.86 -5.46
CA PRO A 103 49.06 13.24 -5.15
C PRO A 103 48.39 13.96 -6.33
N GLU A 104 47.90 15.18 -6.12
CA GLU A 104 47.46 16.11 -7.18
C GLU A 104 48.66 16.77 -7.90
N GLY A 105 48.44 17.37 -9.09
CA GLY A 105 49.35 18.42 -9.61
C GLY A 105 49.95 18.29 -11.03
N GLN A 106 49.10 18.18 -12.05
CA GLN A 106 49.26 18.70 -13.44
C GLN A 106 50.69 18.91 -14.02
N ILE A 107 51.13 18.18 -15.07
CA ILE A 107 50.83 18.38 -16.52
C ILE A 107 51.50 19.68 -17.06
N SER A 108 52.31 19.70 -18.15
CA SER A 108 52.50 18.77 -19.28
C SER A 108 53.84 18.97 -20.03
N ALA A 109 54.04 18.16 -21.10
CA ALA A 109 54.81 18.46 -22.33
C ALA A 109 56.35 18.52 -22.24
N ALA A 110 57.14 18.22 -23.29
CA ALA A 110 56.97 17.43 -24.53
C ALA A 110 58.42 17.22 -25.12
N ASP A 111 58.72 16.60 -26.27
CA ASP A 111 57.94 16.00 -27.37
C ASP A 111 58.87 15.02 -28.16
N THR A 112 58.36 14.35 -29.20
CA THR A 112 59.12 13.56 -30.22
C THR A 112 59.86 12.30 -29.69
N THR A 113 59.76 11.12 -30.31
CA THR A 113 59.88 10.88 -31.77
C THR A 113 59.08 9.67 -32.27
N TYR A 114 58.05 9.97 -33.07
CA TYR A 114 57.53 9.21 -34.22
C TYR A 114 56.73 7.90 -34.02
N PRO A 115 55.85 7.56 -35.00
CA PRO A 115 54.66 6.75 -34.74
C PRO A 115 54.48 5.62 -35.79
N TYR A 116 53.22 5.27 -36.08
CA TYR A 116 52.77 4.73 -37.38
C TYR A 116 53.35 3.35 -37.79
N PHE A 117 52.56 2.29 -37.60
CA PHE A 117 52.03 1.50 -38.74
C PHE A 117 51.02 0.44 -38.25
N SER A 118 49.75 0.65 -38.60
CA SER A 118 48.74 -0.42 -38.78
C SER A 118 49.06 -1.21 -40.07
N PRO A 119 48.32 -2.27 -40.47
CA PRO A 119 47.15 -2.94 -39.86
C PRO A 119 47.54 -4.45 -39.62
N PRO A 120 46.69 -5.51 -39.64
CA PRO A 120 45.23 -5.63 -39.81
C PRO A 120 44.47 -6.06 -38.52
N GLN A 121 43.14 -5.96 -38.39
CA GLN A 121 42.06 -6.40 -39.31
C GLN A 121 42.15 -7.94 -39.55
N GLU A 122 41.09 -8.71 -39.83
CA GLU A 122 39.69 -8.45 -40.23
C GLU A 122 38.88 -9.70 -39.71
N LEU A 123 37.56 -9.77 -39.49
CA LEU A 123 36.40 -9.35 -40.31
C LEU A 123 36.45 -9.98 -41.74
N PRO A 124 35.34 -10.12 -42.50
CA PRO A 124 34.05 -9.46 -42.36
C PRO A 124 32.84 -10.42 -42.25
N GLY A 125 31.64 -9.82 -42.24
CA GLY A 125 30.44 -10.47 -42.71
C GLY A 125 30.16 -10.08 -44.16
N GLU A 126 29.89 -11.08 -44.98
CA GLU A 126 29.22 -11.01 -46.29
C GLU A 126 28.05 -12.02 -46.19
N GLU A 127 26.84 -11.80 -46.69
CA GLU A 127 26.35 -10.77 -47.63
C GLU A 127 25.03 -10.15 -47.13
N ALA A 128 24.75 -8.89 -47.48
CA ALA A 128 23.39 -8.46 -47.79
C ALA A 128 23.13 -8.82 -49.28
N TYR A 129 21.91 -9.00 -49.80
CA TYR A 129 20.70 -8.19 -49.65
C TYR A 129 19.43 -9.06 -49.83
N ASP A 130 18.29 -8.40 -50.04
CA ASP A 130 17.03 -8.93 -50.61
C ASP A 130 16.15 -9.92 -49.79
N SER A 131 15.04 -9.34 -49.29
CA SER A 131 13.64 -9.81 -49.47
C SER A 131 12.82 -10.34 -48.28
N VAL A 132 11.98 -9.43 -47.75
CA VAL A 132 10.52 -9.59 -47.50
C VAL A 132 10.02 -10.28 -46.19
N SER A 133 9.49 -9.41 -45.30
CA SER A 133 8.31 -9.55 -44.40
C SER A 133 8.35 -10.26 -43.02
N GLY A 134 8.14 -9.43 -41.98
CA GLY A 134 7.24 -9.69 -40.81
C GLY A 134 7.85 -10.24 -39.51
N GLU A 135 7.39 -9.92 -38.28
CA GLU A 135 6.67 -8.77 -37.66
C GLU A 135 6.69 -9.02 -36.11
N ALA A 136 7.10 -8.10 -35.21
CA ALA A 136 6.40 -6.95 -34.58
C ALA A 136 5.57 -7.25 -33.28
N GLY A 137 5.59 -6.30 -32.31
CA GLY A 137 4.74 -6.24 -31.08
C GLY A 137 5.05 -7.24 -29.95
N LEU A 138 4.91 -7.01 -28.64
CA LEU A 138 4.57 -5.86 -27.76
C LEU A 138 3.15 -5.22 -27.77
N GLN A 139 2.41 -5.50 -26.68
CA GLN A 139 1.37 -4.70 -25.97
C GLN A 139 0.08 -4.21 -26.68
N GLY A 140 -1.07 -4.31 -25.97
CA GLY A 140 -2.30 -3.52 -26.18
C GLY A 140 -3.17 -3.89 -27.40
N PHE A 141 -4.06 -4.89 -27.35
CA PHE A 141 -5.47 -4.84 -26.92
C PHE A 141 -6.46 -3.90 -27.68
N GLN A 142 -7.46 -4.56 -28.29
CA GLN A 142 -8.79 -4.09 -28.75
C GLN A 142 -8.92 -3.30 -30.08
N GLN A 143 -9.28 -4.03 -31.15
CA GLN A 143 -10.39 -3.63 -32.04
C GLN A 143 -11.16 -4.88 -32.56
N GLU A 144 -12.32 -4.65 -33.19
CA GLU A 144 -13.33 -5.57 -33.76
C GLU A 144 -12.83 -6.37 -35.00
N ALA A 145 -13.53 -7.37 -35.58
CA ALA A 145 -14.53 -8.38 -35.16
C ALA A 145 -14.76 -9.37 -36.36
N THR A 146 -15.52 -10.47 -36.16
CA THR A 146 -15.72 -11.61 -37.10
C THR A 146 -14.47 -12.49 -37.32
N GLY A 147 -14.50 -13.83 -37.45
CA GLY A 147 -15.58 -14.83 -37.31
C GLY A 147 -15.56 -15.88 -38.45
N PRO A 148 -16.11 -17.13 -38.30
CA PRO A 148 -16.74 -17.76 -37.13
C PRO A 148 -16.19 -19.21 -36.82
N PRO A 149 -16.94 -20.27 -36.43
CA PRO A 149 -16.81 -20.94 -35.11
C PRO A 149 -16.68 -22.51 -35.23
N GLU A 150 -16.98 -23.44 -34.28
CA GLU A 150 -17.55 -23.41 -32.91
C GLU A 150 -17.17 -24.66 -32.04
N SER A 151 -16.74 -24.44 -30.78
CA SER A 151 -16.95 -25.33 -29.59
C SER A 151 -16.17 -26.68 -29.46
N ARG A 152 -16.06 -27.35 -28.29
CA ARG A 152 -16.56 -27.07 -26.91
C ARG A 152 -15.73 -27.75 -25.79
N GLU A 153 -15.68 -27.16 -24.59
CA GLU A 153 -15.24 -27.79 -23.32
C GLU A 153 -16.35 -27.87 -22.25
N ARG A 154 -16.29 -28.87 -21.33
CA ARG A 154 -16.65 -28.74 -19.88
C ARG A 154 -16.32 -30.01 -19.04
N ARG A 155 -16.37 -30.02 -17.69
CA ARG A 155 -15.38 -29.53 -16.70
C ARG A 155 -15.64 -30.05 -15.25
N VAL A 156 -14.67 -30.73 -14.62
CA VAL A 156 -14.34 -30.85 -13.15
C VAL A 156 -15.32 -31.49 -12.12
N THR A 157 -14.79 -32.43 -11.30
CA THR A 157 -14.90 -32.69 -9.82
C THR A 157 -14.46 -34.15 -9.54
N SER A 158 -14.08 -34.71 -8.38
CA SER A 158 -13.50 -34.38 -7.04
C SER A 158 -13.46 -35.72 -6.22
N PRO A 159 -12.85 -35.85 -5.01
CA PRO A 159 -12.27 -37.14 -4.50
C PRO A 159 -12.95 -37.79 -3.25
N GLU A 160 -12.47 -38.97 -2.76
CA GLU A 160 -12.44 -39.43 -1.32
C GLU A 160 -11.69 -40.80 -1.10
N PRO A 161 -11.38 -41.30 0.15
CA PRO A 161 -10.24 -42.23 0.41
C PRO A 161 -10.37 -43.44 1.43
N SER A 162 -9.34 -44.32 1.42
CA SER A 162 -8.64 -44.98 2.59
C SER A 162 -9.11 -46.30 3.29
N HIS A 163 -8.16 -46.89 4.07
CA HIS A 163 -8.16 -48.10 4.97
C HIS A 163 -8.05 -49.52 4.35
N GLY A 164 -7.22 -50.47 4.85
CA GLY A 164 -6.06 -50.36 5.78
C GLY A 164 -5.51 -51.68 6.41
N VAL A 165 -4.25 -52.06 6.08
CA VAL A 165 -3.33 -53.11 6.68
C VAL A 165 -3.84 -54.57 6.79
N LEU A 166 -3.05 -55.66 7.00
CA LEU A 166 -1.61 -56.00 7.19
C LEU A 166 -1.10 -56.91 6.01
N GLY A 167 0.08 -57.57 5.91
CA GLY A 167 1.27 -57.83 6.78
C GLY A 167 1.34 -59.29 7.33
N PRO A 168 2.51 -59.99 7.48
CA PRO A 168 3.91 -59.56 7.30
C PRO A 168 4.73 -60.35 6.23
N SER A 169 6.00 -59.92 6.00
CA SER A 169 7.23 -60.59 5.48
C SER A 169 7.18 -61.73 4.42
N GLU A 170 8.10 -61.85 3.43
CA GLU A 170 9.33 -61.09 3.14
C GLU A 170 9.84 -61.23 1.68
N GLN A 171 10.71 -60.29 1.29
CA GLN A 171 11.75 -60.28 0.23
C GLN A 171 11.71 -61.17 -1.05
N MET A 172 11.95 -60.47 -2.18
CA MET A 172 12.82 -60.84 -3.33
C MET A 172 12.41 -61.97 -4.30
N GLY A 173 12.33 -61.66 -5.59
CA GLY A 173 12.21 -62.65 -6.68
C GLY A 173 11.92 -62.04 -8.05
N GLN A 174 12.51 -62.58 -9.12
CA GLN A 174 12.32 -62.13 -10.51
C GLN A 174 11.41 -63.07 -11.31
N VAL A 175 10.55 -62.47 -12.16
CA VAL A 175 10.27 -62.82 -13.58
C VAL A 175 9.95 -64.28 -13.97
N THR A 176 8.90 -64.42 -14.81
CA THR A 176 8.46 -65.59 -15.62
C THR A 176 7.92 -66.85 -14.91
N SER A 177 6.64 -67.18 -15.17
CA SER A 177 6.30 -68.24 -16.14
C SER A 177 4.77 -68.40 -16.40
N GLY A 178 4.44 -68.85 -17.63
CA GLY A 178 3.31 -69.75 -17.96
C GLY A 178 1.85 -69.43 -17.57
N PRO A 179 1.05 -68.78 -18.43
CA PRO A 179 -0.40 -68.65 -18.29
C PRO A 179 -1.21 -69.67 -19.13
N ALA A 180 -2.40 -70.09 -18.67
CA ALA A 180 -3.41 -70.74 -19.52
C ALA A 180 -4.84 -70.72 -18.91
N VAL A 181 -5.84 -70.29 -19.70
CA VAL A 181 -7.31 -70.50 -19.53
C VAL A 181 -7.97 -69.97 -18.23
N GLY A 182 -9.08 -69.22 -18.24
CA GLY A 182 -9.86 -68.67 -19.36
C GLY A 182 -11.30 -68.31 -18.95
N ARG A 183 -11.94 -67.43 -19.74
CA ARG A 183 -13.26 -66.77 -19.52
C ARG A 183 -13.33 -65.81 -18.31
N LEU A 184 -13.70 -64.54 -18.47
CA LEU A 184 -14.00 -63.75 -19.68
C LEU A 184 -13.74 -62.26 -19.41
N THR A 185 -13.12 -61.56 -20.38
CA THR A 185 -13.19 -60.10 -20.72
C THR A 185 -13.45 -59.07 -19.60
N GLY A 186 -12.67 -58.00 -19.41
CA GLY A 186 -11.78 -57.26 -20.34
C GLY A 186 -12.30 -55.80 -20.47
N SER A 187 -11.54 -54.77 -20.07
CA SER A 187 -10.44 -54.09 -20.83
C SER A 187 -11.00 -53.09 -21.88
N THR A 188 -10.45 -51.88 -22.09
CA THR A 188 -9.20 -51.25 -21.62
C THR A 188 -9.30 -49.70 -21.67
N GLU A 189 -8.33 -49.00 -21.06
CA GLU A 189 -7.69 -47.71 -21.45
C GLU A 189 -8.47 -46.53 -22.09
N GLU A 190 -8.32 -45.36 -21.43
CA GLU A 190 -8.03 -44.03 -22.00
C GLU A 190 -9.14 -43.28 -22.82
N PRO A 191 -9.03 -41.94 -23.02
CA PRO A 191 -10.19 -41.06 -22.78
C PRO A 191 -10.85 -40.35 -24.00
N GLN A 192 -11.90 -39.58 -23.65
CA GLN A 192 -12.66 -38.58 -24.42
C GLN A 192 -13.83 -39.09 -25.30
N GLY A 193 -14.96 -38.36 -25.24
CA GLY A 193 -15.45 -37.81 -26.52
C GLY A 193 -16.95 -37.80 -26.86
N GLN A 194 -17.83 -38.60 -26.24
CA GLN A 194 -19.29 -38.64 -26.49
C GLN A 194 -19.80 -38.89 -27.94
N VAL A 195 -20.83 -39.73 -28.10
CA VAL A 195 -22.18 -39.40 -28.66
C VAL A 195 -22.97 -40.68 -29.04
N LEU A 196 -24.04 -40.96 -28.26
CA LEU A 196 -25.32 -41.61 -28.65
C LEU A 196 -25.28 -43.06 -29.24
N PRO A 197 -26.43 -43.76 -29.46
CA PRO A 197 -27.83 -43.35 -29.30
C PRO A 197 -28.78 -44.24 -28.45
N MET A 198 -29.89 -43.62 -28.03
CA MET A 198 -31.26 -44.16 -27.71
C MET A 198 -31.41 -45.40 -26.79
N GLY A 199 -32.27 -45.40 -25.76
CA GLY A 199 -33.19 -44.37 -25.25
C GLY A 199 -34.66 -44.53 -25.71
N VAL A 200 -35.49 -45.16 -24.87
CA VAL A 200 -36.95 -45.37 -25.01
C VAL A 200 -37.50 -45.69 -23.59
N GLN A 201 -38.71 -45.35 -23.11
CA GLN A 201 -40.01 -44.90 -23.66
C GLN A 201 -40.68 -43.96 -22.61
N HIS A 202 -41.61 -43.01 -22.85
CA HIS A 202 -42.25 -42.38 -24.03
C HIS A 202 -42.29 -40.83 -23.77
N ARG A 203 -42.66 -39.90 -24.68
CA ARG A 203 -43.45 -39.88 -25.92
C ARG A 203 -42.88 -38.79 -26.89
N PHE A 204 -42.80 -39.10 -28.20
CA PHE A 204 -42.88 -38.22 -29.41
C PHE A 204 -42.17 -36.83 -29.47
N ARG A 205 -41.52 -36.37 -30.56
CA ARG A 205 -40.98 -36.97 -31.82
C ARG A 205 -40.22 -35.88 -32.65
N LEU A 206 -39.06 -36.22 -33.25
CA LEU A 206 -38.43 -35.63 -34.47
C LEU A 206 -37.99 -34.12 -34.50
N SER A 207 -37.20 -33.65 -35.51
CA SER A 207 -35.74 -33.87 -35.73
C SER A 207 -35.21 -33.23 -37.06
N HIS A 208 -34.05 -32.55 -37.03
CA HIS A 208 -33.20 -32.10 -38.18
C HIS A 208 -33.81 -31.07 -39.18
N GLY A 209 -33.05 -30.30 -39.99
CA GLY A 209 -31.59 -30.05 -40.02
C GLY A 209 -31.08 -29.36 -41.32
N SER A 210 -30.03 -28.53 -41.20
CA SER A 210 -29.10 -27.96 -42.23
C SER A 210 -29.62 -27.18 -43.47
N ASP A 211 -29.35 -25.86 -43.44
CA ASP A 211 -28.60 -25.03 -44.43
C ASP A 211 -29.03 -24.90 -45.92
N ILE A 212 -29.34 -23.65 -46.36
CA ILE A 212 -28.51 -22.83 -47.30
C ILE A 212 -29.18 -21.44 -47.60
N GLU A 213 -28.33 -20.40 -47.78
CA GLU A 213 -28.52 -19.06 -48.41
C GLU A 213 -29.44 -17.94 -47.84
N SER A 214 -28.76 -16.85 -47.43
CA SER A 214 -29.01 -15.38 -47.64
C SER A 214 -30.30 -14.62 -47.24
N SER A 215 -30.06 -13.52 -46.52
CA SER A 215 -30.76 -12.20 -46.47
C SER A 215 -32.11 -11.98 -45.76
N ASP A 216 -32.02 -11.10 -44.75
CA ASP A 216 -32.86 -9.92 -44.46
C ASP A 216 -34.32 -10.03 -43.95
N LEU A 217 -34.42 -9.71 -42.65
CA LEU A 217 -35.17 -8.57 -42.08
C LEU A 217 -36.70 -8.68 -41.78
N GLU A 218 -36.98 -8.52 -40.47
CA GLU A 218 -38.18 -7.96 -39.80
C GLU A 218 -39.57 -8.61 -39.82
N GLU A 219 -40.29 -8.27 -38.73
CA GLU A 219 -41.73 -8.14 -38.52
C GLU A 219 -42.72 -9.20 -39.07
N PHE A 220 -43.44 -9.87 -38.14
CA PHE A 220 -44.54 -10.78 -38.45
C PHE A 220 -45.89 -10.24 -37.97
N VAL A 221 -46.75 -9.84 -38.92
CA VAL A 221 -48.19 -9.66 -38.73
C VAL A 221 -48.93 -10.28 -39.92
N SER A 222 -49.99 -11.06 -39.61
CA SER A 222 -51.00 -11.62 -40.52
C SER A 222 -50.61 -12.75 -41.49
N GLN A 223 -51.40 -13.84 -41.42
CA GLN A 223 -52.13 -14.33 -42.60
C GLN A 223 -53.45 -15.01 -42.18
N GLU A 224 -54.51 -14.78 -42.96
CA GLU A 224 -55.85 -15.37 -42.78
C GLU A 224 -55.94 -16.77 -43.45
N PRO A 225 -57.05 -17.49 -43.22
CA PRO A 225 -57.92 -17.86 -44.37
C PRO A 225 -59.45 -17.85 -44.05
N VAL A 226 -60.41 -17.65 -44.98
CA VAL A 226 -60.38 -17.20 -46.39
C VAL A 226 -61.82 -16.89 -46.93
N ILE A 227 -62.01 -15.81 -47.72
CA ILE A 227 -62.84 -15.70 -48.97
C ILE A 227 -64.41 -15.91 -48.92
N PRO A 228 -65.25 -15.33 -49.84
CA PRO A 228 -65.14 -14.18 -50.78
C PRO A 228 -66.45 -13.30 -50.87
N PRO A 229 -66.79 -12.56 -51.97
CA PRO A 229 -66.19 -11.30 -52.48
C PRO A 229 -67.24 -10.19 -52.81
N GLY A 230 -66.83 -9.03 -53.36
CA GLY A 230 -67.69 -8.25 -54.29
C GLY A 230 -67.60 -6.71 -54.25
N VAL A 231 -67.34 -6.10 -55.42
CA VAL A 231 -67.35 -4.64 -55.78
C VAL A 231 -67.66 -4.61 -57.30
N PRO A 232 -68.41 -3.66 -57.95
CA PRO A 232 -68.61 -2.24 -57.59
C PRO A 232 -70.06 -1.65 -57.72
N ASP A 233 -70.13 -0.34 -57.45
CA ASP A 233 -71.05 0.69 -57.99
C ASP A 233 -72.52 0.87 -57.52
N ALA A 234 -72.99 2.11 -57.72
CA ALA A 234 -74.38 2.60 -57.83
C ALA A 234 -75.23 2.91 -56.56
N HIS A 235 -74.91 4.05 -55.92
CA HIS A 235 -75.86 5.16 -55.57
C HIS A 235 -77.03 4.96 -54.55
N PRO A 236 -77.70 6.05 -54.08
CA PRO A 236 -78.33 6.10 -52.74
C PRO A 236 -79.82 6.52 -52.69
N ARG A 237 -80.43 6.52 -51.48
CA ARG A 237 -81.32 7.54 -50.84
C ARG A 237 -82.30 6.94 -49.82
N GLU A 238 -82.58 7.72 -48.76
CA GLU A 238 -83.86 7.94 -48.01
C GLU A 238 -84.66 6.74 -47.46
N GLY A 239 -85.48 6.87 -46.40
CA GLY A 239 -85.82 7.99 -45.51
C GLY A 239 -86.14 7.49 -44.08
N ASP A 240 -86.78 8.21 -43.16
CA ASP A 240 -87.39 9.55 -43.23
C ASP A 240 -87.46 10.24 -41.85
N LEU A 241 -87.77 11.54 -41.85
CA LEU A 241 -88.05 12.40 -40.67
C LEU A 241 -89.52 12.29 -40.21
N PRO A 242 -89.87 12.87 -39.04
CA PRO A 242 -90.98 13.84 -39.05
C PRO A 242 -90.85 15.02 -38.03
N VAL A 243 -91.56 16.15 -38.10
CA VAL A 243 -92.27 16.93 -39.17
C VAL A 243 -92.66 18.32 -38.57
N PHE A 244 -93.22 19.23 -39.39
CA PHE A 244 -93.80 20.58 -39.10
C PHE A 244 -92.86 21.79 -39.25
N GLN A 245 -93.23 22.92 -39.88
CA GLN A 245 -94.10 23.31 -41.03
C GLN A 245 -93.84 24.85 -41.24
N ASP A 246 -94.09 25.55 -42.35
CA ASP A 246 -94.84 25.30 -43.60
C ASP A 246 -94.40 26.32 -44.70
N GLN A 247 -94.45 25.96 -46.00
CA GLN A 247 -94.82 26.79 -47.19
C GLN A 247 -94.13 28.18 -47.49
N ILE A 248 -93.93 28.69 -48.73
CA ILE A 248 -94.32 28.26 -50.10
C ILE A 248 -93.36 28.79 -51.22
N GLN A 249 -93.03 27.90 -52.16
CA GLN A 249 -92.82 27.99 -53.64
C GLN A 249 -92.16 29.18 -54.43
N GLN A 250 -91.64 28.77 -55.60
CA GLN A 250 -91.08 29.45 -56.80
C GLN A 250 -92.17 29.90 -57.82
N PRO A 251 -91.89 30.37 -59.08
CA PRO A 251 -90.83 31.28 -59.61
C PRO A 251 -91.32 32.31 -60.69
N SER A 252 -90.38 33.12 -61.21
CA SER A 252 -90.22 33.64 -62.60
C SER A 252 -91.41 33.94 -63.56
N THR A 253 -91.47 35.22 -63.99
CA THR A 253 -91.55 35.69 -65.40
C THR A 253 -92.90 35.89 -66.13
N GLU A 254 -93.12 37.16 -66.50
CA GLU A 254 -93.86 37.78 -67.63
C GLU A 254 -95.41 37.69 -67.81
N GLU A 255 -95.97 38.91 -67.96
CA GLU A 255 -97.12 39.41 -68.74
C GLU A 255 -98.34 38.51 -69.11
N GLY A 256 -99.57 39.05 -68.88
CA GLY A 256 -100.83 38.35 -69.23
C GLY A 256 -102.06 39.22 -69.60
N ALA A 257 -102.11 40.49 -69.19
CA ALA A 257 -103.00 41.55 -69.71
C ALA A 257 -104.55 41.40 -69.55
N MET A 258 -105.25 42.37 -70.14
CA MET A 258 -106.72 42.48 -70.39
C MET A 258 -107.63 42.87 -69.19
N ALA A 259 -108.56 43.84 -69.33
CA ALA A 259 -108.76 44.82 -70.41
C ALA A 259 -109.66 46.00 -69.97
N GLU A 260 -109.70 47.03 -70.83
CA GLU A 260 -110.73 48.08 -70.95
C GLU A 260 -110.92 49.07 -69.78
N ARG A 261 -111.46 50.29 -69.98
CA ARG A 261 -111.54 51.24 -71.12
C ARG A 261 -112.21 52.53 -70.57
N VAL A 262 -112.44 53.53 -71.41
CA VAL A 262 -113.29 54.73 -71.19
C VAL A 262 -112.53 55.73 -70.31
N GLU A 263 -111.95 56.78 -70.91
CA GLU A 263 -112.59 58.09 -71.15
C GLU A 263 -112.91 58.82 -69.82
N SER A 264 -112.69 60.13 -69.65
CA SER A 264 -112.36 61.15 -70.66
C SER A 264 -111.54 62.32 -70.06
N GLU A 265 -111.41 63.39 -70.85
CA GLU A 265 -111.33 64.81 -70.46
C GLU A 265 -111.60 65.07 -68.96
N GLY A 266 -110.78 65.78 -68.18
CA GLY A 266 -109.92 66.94 -68.47
C GLY A 266 -109.92 67.81 -67.19
N SER A 267 -109.56 69.09 -67.19
CA SER A 267 -108.73 69.86 -68.12
C SER A 267 -108.09 71.03 -67.33
N ASP A 268 -106.96 71.54 -67.84
CA ASP A 268 -106.44 72.90 -67.57
C ASP A 268 -106.08 73.18 -66.07
N GLU A 269 -105.48 74.30 -65.64
CA GLU A 269 -105.17 75.58 -66.28
C GLU A 269 -103.71 76.02 -66.02
N GLU A 270 -102.83 75.90 -67.03
CA GLU A 270 -102.46 77.13 -67.74
C GLU A 270 -103.61 77.32 -68.75
N ALA A 271 -104.66 78.07 -68.41
CA ALA A 271 -104.62 79.51 -68.21
C ALA A 271 -103.96 80.23 -69.40
N GLU A 272 -104.38 79.86 -70.62
CA GLU A 272 -104.77 80.94 -71.53
C GLU A 272 -105.73 81.87 -70.76
N ASP A 273 -105.36 83.15 -70.76
CA ASP A 273 -105.89 84.25 -69.97
C ASP A 273 -107.41 84.35 -69.78
N GLU A 274 -107.79 85.15 -68.76
CA GLU A 274 -109.10 85.84 -68.66
C GLU A 274 -109.72 86.07 -70.04
N GLY A 275 -110.99 85.72 -70.26
CA GLY A 275 -111.67 85.70 -71.57
C GLY A 275 -111.40 86.89 -72.50
N SER A 276 -110.26 86.85 -73.20
CA SER A 276 -109.66 87.98 -73.94
C SER A 276 -108.73 87.54 -75.07
N GLN A 277 -108.53 86.23 -75.25
CA GLN A 277 -107.81 85.61 -76.37
C GLN A 277 -106.38 86.16 -76.52
N LEU A 278 -105.56 85.96 -75.49
CA LEU A 278 -104.16 86.39 -75.53
C LEU A 278 -103.37 85.49 -76.49
N VAL A 279 -103.08 86.02 -77.68
CA VAL A 279 -102.39 85.27 -78.73
C VAL A 279 -100.98 84.92 -78.27
N VAL A 280 -100.80 83.68 -77.81
CA VAL A 280 -99.48 83.04 -77.70
C VAL A 280 -98.83 83.12 -79.07
N LEU A 281 -97.71 83.86 -79.15
CA LEU A 281 -97.00 84.04 -80.41
C LEU A 281 -96.26 82.75 -80.74
N ASP A 282 -96.87 81.97 -81.64
CA ASP A 282 -96.39 80.73 -82.24
C ASP A 282 -94.87 80.77 -82.50
N PRO A 283 -94.08 79.71 -82.24
CA PRO A 283 -92.61 79.80 -82.22
C PRO A 283 -91.99 80.38 -83.51
N ASP A 284 -92.57 80.15 -84.68
CA ASP A 284 -92.07 80.69 -85.95
C ASP A 284 -92.54 82.14 -86.25
N HIS A 285 -93.25 82.79 -85.32
CA HIS A 285 -93.77 84.15 -85.52
C HIS A 285 -92.62 85.18 -85.63
N PRO A 286 -92.59 86.04 -86.67
CA PRO A 286 -91.43 86.88 -87.00
C PRO A 286 -91.00 87.88 -85.90
N LEU A 287 -91.89 88.20 -84.95
CA LEU A 287 -91.57 89.04 -83.79
C LEU A 287 -90.86 88.29 -82.65
N MET A 288 -90.94 86.95 -82.60
CA MET A 288 -90.28 86.11 -81.58
C MET A 288 -88.84 85.72 -81.96
N VAL A 289 -88.52 85.68 -83.26
CA VAL A 289 -87.20 85.28 -83.79
C VAL A 289 -86.02 85.99 -83.09
N ARG A 290 -86.16 87.29 -82.78
CA ARG A 290 -85.12 88.06 -82.07
C ARG A 290 -84.91 87.59 -80.63
N PHE A 291 -85.99 87.38 -79.89
CA PHE A 291 -85.95 86.87 -78.50
C PHE A 291 -85.40 85.44 -78.46
N GLN A 292 -85.86 84.58 -79.36
CA GLN A 292 -85.39 83.20 -79.47
C GLN A 292 -83.91 83.11 -79.86
N ALA A 293 -83.43 83.96 -80.78
CA ALA A 293 -82.02 84.01 -81.13
C ALA A 293 -81.14 84.41 -79.93
N ALA A 294 -81.58 85.40 -79.13
CA ALA A 294 -80.89 85.78 -77.90
C ALA A 294 -80.89 84.63 -76.86
N LEU A 295 -82.04 83.98 -76.64
CA LEU A 295 -82.19 82.86 -75.70
C LEU A 295 -81.37 81.64 -76.12
N LYS A 296 -81.38 81.27 -77.41
CA LYS A 296 -80.61 80.16 -77.98
C LYS A 296 -79.10 80.39 -77.85
N ASN A 297 -78.63 81.61 -78.09
CA ASN A 297 -77.23 81.98 -77.90
C ASN A 297 -76.81 81.90 -76.42
N TYR A 298 -77.66 82.35 -75.49
CA TYR A 298 -77.43 82.21 -74.05
C TYR A 298 -77.35 80.74 -73.61
N LEU A 299 -78.31 79.92 -74.03
CA LEU A 299 -78.34 78.49 -73.69
C LEU A 299 -77.14 77.72 -74.27
N ASN A 300 -76.75 78.00 -75.52
CA ASN A 300 -75.58 77.37 -76.13
C ASN A 300 -74.29 77.67 -75.34
N ARG A 301 -74.07 78.92 -74.92
CA ARG A 301 -72.91 79.31 -74.08
C ARG A 301 -72.88 78.54 -72.75
N GLN A 302 -74.03 78.39 -72.09
CA GLN A 302 -74.10 77.62 -70.84
C GLN A 302 -73.84 76.12 -71.07
N ILE A 303 -74.33 75.55 -72.17
CA ILE A 303 -74.06 74.15 -72.56
C ILE A 303 -72.58 73.94 -72.89
N GLU A 304 -71.94 74.87 -73.60
CA GLU A 304 -70.50 74.81 -73.91
C GLU A 304 -69.64 74.90 -72.64
N LYS A 305 -69.97 75.82 -71.73
CA LYS A 305 -69.31 75.94 -70.43
C LYS A 305 -69.43 74.65 -69.61
N LEU A 306 -70.65 74.11 -69.45
CA LEU A 306 -70.89 72.88 -68.71
C LEU A 306 -70.20 71.65 -69.34
N LYS A 307 -70.02 71.63 -70.67
CA LYS A 307 -69.23 70.59 -71.35
C LYS A 307 -67.74 70.68 -71.02
N LEU A 308 -67.17 71.87 -70.93
CA LEU A 308 -65.79 72.08 -70.52
C LEU A 308 -65.58 71.72 -69.03
N ASP A 309 -66.43 72.24 -68.14
CA ASP A 309 -66.41 71.91 -66.70
C ASP A 309 -66.48 70.37 -66.48
N LEU A 310 -67.33 69.67 -67.25
CA LEU A 310 -67.46 68.21 -67.19
C LEU A 310 -66.24 67.48 -67.77
N GLN A 311 -65.61 67.98 -68.84
CA GLN A 311 -64.39 67.41 -69.38
C GLN A 311 -63.21 67.54 -68.40
N GLU A 312 -63.04 68.71 -67.77
CA GLU A 312 -62.03 68.92 -66.73
C GLU A 312 -62.23 67.97 -65.54
N LEU A 313 -63.46 67.82 -65.05
CA LEU A 313 -63.80 66.88 -63.98
C LEU A 313 -63.56 65.40 -64.39
N VAL A 314 -63.81 65.03 -65.64
CA VAL A 314 -63.51 63.67 -66.17
C VAL A 314 -62.00 63.42 -66.28
N VAL A 315 -61.19 64.42 -66.61
CA VAL A 315 -59.73 64.30 -66.59
C VAL A 315 -59.20 64.21 -65.15
N ALA A 316 -59.65 65.08 -64.26
CA ALA A 316 -59.24 65.09 -62.86
C ALA A 316 -59.61 63.78 -62.12
N THR A 317 -60.82 63.24 -62.36
CA THR A 317 -61.22 61.95 -61.77
C THR A 317 -60.46 60.77 -62.36
N LYS A 318 -60.06 60.80 -63.64
CA LYS A 318 -59.15 59.78 -64.21
C LYS A 318 -57.76 59.85 -63.57
N GLN A 319 -57.18 61.04 -63.42
CA GLN A 319 -55.88 61.23 -62.76
C GLN A 319 -55.92 60.78 -61.29
N SER A 320 -56.94 61.19 -60.53
CA SER A 320 -57.13 60.77 -59.14
C SER A 320 -57.33 59.25 -59.01
N ARG A 321 -58.03 58.61 -59.97
CA ARG A 321 -58.18 57.15 -60.01
C ARG A 321 -56.85 56.44 -60.28
N ALA A 322 -56.03 56.94 -61.21
CA ALA A 322 -54.70 56.40 -61.48
C ALA A 322 -53.78 56.52 -60.25
N GLN A 323 -53.69 57.71 -59.65
CA GLN A 323 -52.93 57.94 -58.40
C GLN A 323 -53.41 57.04 -57.25
N ARG A 324 -54.73 56.81 -57.12
CA ARG A 324 -55.26 55.86 -56.13
C ARG A 324 -54.89 54.40 -56.44
N GLN A 325 -54.72 54.03 -57.70
CA GLN A 325 -54.27 52.69 -58.08
C GLN A 325 -52.76 52.52 -57.82
N GLU A 326 -51.93 53.51 -58.17
CA GLU A 326 -50.50 53.56 -57.87
C GLU A 326 -50.24 53.51 -56.36
N LEU A 327 -50.92 54.34 -55.58
CA LEU A 327 -50.86 54.30 -54.10
C LEU A 327 -51.38 52.98 -53.54
N GLY A 328 -52.34 52.33 -54.20
CA GLY A 328 -52.84 51.00 -53.82
C GLY A 328 -51.81 49.89 -54.02
N VAL A 329 -51.08 49.91 -55.14
CA VAL A 329 -49.97 48.98 -55.41
C VAL A 329 -48.82 49.21 -54.43
N ASN A 330 -48.38 50.47 -54.28
CA ASN A 330 -47.31 50.82 -53.35
C ASN A 330 -47.66 50.43 -51.89
N LEU A 331 -48.92 50.63 -51.47
CA LEU A 331 -49.40 50.22 -50.15
C LEU A 331 -49.39 48.69 -50.00
N TYR A 332 -49.74 47.94 -51.04
CA TYR A 332 -49.69 46.47 -51.03
C TYR A 332 -48.25 45.95 -50.97
N GLU A 333 -47.32 46.55 -51.71
CA GLU A 333 -45.88 46.22 -51.61
C GLU A 333 -45.34 46.51 -50.20
N VAL A 334 -45.66 47.66 -49.62
CA VAL A 334 -45.30 48.00 -48.23
C VAL A 334 -45.96 47.04 -47.23
N GLN A 335 -47.19 46.59 -47.46
CA GLN A 335 -47.83 45.55 -46.64
C GLN A 335 -47.11 44.20 -46.74
N GLN A 336 -46.68 43.77 -47.93
CA GLN A 336 -45.90 42.54 -48.10
C GLN A 336 -44.52 42.64 -47.42
N HIS A 337 -43.84 43.78 -47.53
CA HIS A 337 -42.61 44.03 -46.78
C HIS A 337 -42.83 44.06 -45.26
N LEU A 338 -43.94 44.64 -44.79
CA LEU A 338 -44.30 44.66 -43.37
C LEU A 338 -44.61 43.26 -42.84
N VAL A 339 -45.34 42.41 -43.59
CA VAL A 339 -45.58 41.00 -43.23
C VAL A 339 -44.27 40.19 -43.23
N HIS A 340 -43.35 40.47 -44.16
CA HIS A 340 -42.03 39.84 -44.15
C HIS A 340 -41.21 40.24 -42.91
N LEU A 341 -41.22 41.53 -42.54
CA LEU A 341 -40.53 42.03 -41.35
C LEU A 341 -41.17 41.51 -40.05
N GLN A 342 -42.50 41.43 -39.96
CA GLN A 342 -43.21 40.80 -38.85
C GLN A 342 -42.80 39.33 -38.71
N LYS A 343 -42.83 38.55 -39.80
CA LYS A 343 -42.41 37.14 -39.79
C LYS A 343 -40.93 36.92 -39.48
N LEU A 344 -40.09 37.94 -39.71
CA LEU A 344 -38.67 37.91 -39.33
C LEU A 344 -38.47 38.31 -37.86
N LEU A 345 -39.30 39.22 -37.34
CA LEU A 345 -39.36 39.63 -35.93
C LEU A 345 -39.94 38.53 -35.04
N GLU A 346 -41.00 37.83 -35.46
CA GLU A 346 -41.51 36.62 -34.81
C GLU A 346 -40.39 35.59 -34.68
N LYS A 347 -39.73 35.25 -35.79
CA LYS A 347 -38.58 34.34 -35.80
C LYS A 347 -37.36 34.82 -34.99
N SER A 348 -37.19 36.11 -34.71
CA SER A 348 -36.13 36.57 -33.80
C SER A 348 -36.59 36.55 -32.35
N HIS A 349 -37.88 36.79 -32.09
CA HIS A 349 -38.51 36.63 -30.78
C HIS A 349 -38.53 35.17 -30.34
N ASP A 350 -38.87 34.22 -31.23
CA ASP A 350 -38.82 32.77 -30.97
C ASP A 350 -37.42 32.32 -30.57
N ARG A 351 -36.40 32.73 -31.34
CA ARG A 351 -34.99 32.43 -31.02
C ARG A 351 -34.54 33.06 -29.71
N HIS A 352 -34.98 34.29 -29.42
CA HIS A 352 -34.69 34.94 -28.14
C HIS A 352 -35.41 34.24 -26.98
N ALA A 353 -36.65 33.78 -27.17
CA ALA A 353 -37.39 33.01 -26.18
C ALA A 353 -36.69 31.68 -25.88
N MET A 354 -36.29 30.93 -26.92
CA MET A 354 -35.52 29.69 -26.79
C MET A 354 -34.19 29.90 -26.08
N ALA A 355 -33.37 30.86 -26.52
CA ALA A 355 -32.10 31.20 -25.87
C ALA A 355 -32.31 31.70 -24.42
N SER A 356 -33.44 32.35 -24.13
CA SER A 356 -33.82 32.79 -22.79
C SER A 356 -34.27 31.63 -21.90
N SER A 357 -34.96 30.61 -22.44
CA SER A 357 -35.28 29.37 -21.69
C SER A 357 -34.05 28.51 -21.47
N GLU A 358 -33.18 28.33 -22.48
CA GLU A 358 -31.91 27.62 -22.36
C GLU A 358 -31.01 28.31 -21.32
N ARG A 359 -30.92 29.66 -21.36
CA ARG A 359 -30.21 30.40 -20.31
C ARG A 359 -30.81 30.15 -18.93
N ARG A 360 -32.14 30.24 -18.75
CA ARG A 360 -32.77 29.97 -17.44
C ARG A 360 -32.46 28.57 -16.94
N GLN A 361 -32.61 27.56 -17.78
CA GLN A 361 -32.28 26.17 -17.43
C GLN A 361 -30.80 26.04 -17.00
N LYS A 362 -29.87 26.66 -17.72
CA LYS A 362 -28.44 26.64 -17.34
C LYS A 362 -28.12 27.48 -16.10
N GLU A 363 -28.87 28.55 -15.84
CA GLU A 363 -28.74 29.38 -14.64
C GLU A 363 -29.36 28.70 -13.41
N GLU A 364 -30.43 27.92 -13.59
CA GLU A 364 -31.06 27.03 -12.60
C GLU A 364 -30.18 25.80 -12.29
N GLU A 365 -29.63 25.15 -13.32
CA GLU A 365 -28.60 24.09 -13.16
C GLU A 365 -27.39 24.60 -12.39
N LEU A 366 -26.90 25.81 -12.71
CA LEU A 366 -25.78 26.44 -12.01
C LEU A 366 -26.14 26.81 -10.56
N GLN A 367 -27.36 27.27 -10.30
CA GLN A 367 -27.84 27.52 -8.93
C GLN A 367 -27.97 26.23 -8.14
N ALA A 368 -28.51 25.16 -8.73
CA ALA A 368 -28.57 23.84 -8.12
C ALA A 368 -27.17 23.27 -7.84
N ALA A 369 -26.23 23.39 -8.79
CA ALA A 369 -24.84 23.00 -8.60
C ALA A 369 -24.14 23.81 -7.50
N ARG A 370 -24.40 25.13 -7.40
CA ARG A 370 -23.90 25.99 -6.31
C ARG A 370 -24.52 25.65 -4.95
N ALA A 371 -25.81 25.32 -4.91
CA ALA A 371 -26.50 24.88 -3.69
C ALA A 371 -25.99 23.50 -3.23
N LEU A 372 -25.72 22.58 -4.16
CA LEU A 372 -25.08 21.30 -3.87
C LEU A 372 -23.63 21.51 -3.39
N TYR A 373 -22.84 22.36 -4.05
CA TYR A 373 -21.46 22.67 -3.65
C TYR A 373 -21.38 23.33 -2.27
N THR A 374 -22.21 24.33 -1.98
CA THR A 374 -22.25 24.95 -0.64
C THR A 374 -22.70 23.96 0.43
N LYS A 375 -23.65 23.07 0.12
CA LYS A 375 -24.08 21.97 1.01
C LYS A 375 -22.99 20.91 1.23
N THR A 376 -22.23 20.51 0.21
CA THR A 376 -21.13 19.55 0.36
C THR A 376 -19.91 20.19 1.03
N CYS A 377 -19.62 21.47 0.81
CA CYS A 377 -18.61 22.21 1.56
C CYS A 377 -19.01 22.39 3.04
N ALA A 378 -20.29 22.67 3.33
CA ALA A 378 -20.80 22.70 4.70
C ALA A 378 -20.66 21.33 5.37
N ALA A 379 -21.13 20.26 4.71
CA ALA A 379 -20.99 18.89 5.22
C ALA A 379 -19.51 18.51 5.44
N ALA A 380 -18.63 18.76 4.47
CA ALA A 380 -17.20 18.49 4.61
C ALA A 380 -16.53 19.33 5.71
N ASN A 381 -17.04 20.52 6.01
CA ASN A 381 -16.55 21.32 7.13
C ASN A 381 -17.09 20.82 8.48
N GLU A 382 -18.31 20.28 8.55
CA GLU A 382 -18.79 19.58 9.75
C GLU A 382 -18.05 18.25 9.96
N GLU A 383 -17.78 17.46 8.91
CA GLU A 383 -16.94 16.26 9.04
C GLU A 383 -15.49 16.63 9.43
N ARG A 384 -14.93 17.76 8.96
CA ARG A 384 -13.64 18.29 9.46
C ARG A 384 -13.68 18.69 10.93
N LYS A 385 -14.77 19.32 11.40
CA LYS A 385 -14.94 19.64 12.83
C LYS A 385 -15.05 18.37 13.68
N LYS A 386 -15.81 17.37 13.23
CA LYS A 386 -15.87 16.05 13.89
C LYS A 386 -14.51 15.36 13.89
N LEU A 387 -13.78 15.39 12.78
CA LEU A 387 -12.44 14.81 12.68
C LEU A 387 -11.46 15.54 13.62
N ALA A 388 -11.52 16.87 13.74
CA ALA A 388 -10.74 17.62 14.71
C ALA A 388 -11.13 17.28 16.16
N ALA A 389 -12.43 17.13 16.45
CA ALA A 389 -12.90 16.70 17.77
C ALA A 389 -12.40 15.28 18.09
N LEU A 390 -12.56 14.33 17.18
CA LEU A 390 -12.06 12.95 17.29
C LEU A 390 -10.53 12.89 17.37
N GLN A 391 -9.81 13.81 16.74
CA GLN A 391 -8.36 13.97 16.94
C GLN A 391 -8.05 14.42 18.36
N THR A 392 -8.73 15.44 18.90
CA THR A 392 -8.52 15.84 20.31
C THR A 392 -8.97 14.76 21.30
N GLU A 393 -10.01 13.98 21.00
CA GLU A 393 -10.40 12.80 21.79
C GLU A 393 -9.34 11.70 21.71
N MET A 394 -8.76 11.45 20.54
CA MET A 394 -7.66 10.49 20.35
C MET A 394 -6.38 10.94 21.06
N GLU A 395 -6.06 12.24 21.03
CA GLU A 395 -4.92 12.84 21.75
C GLU A 395 -5.13 12.75 23.27
N ASN A 396 -6.33 13.06 23.77
CA ASN A 396 -6.69 12.89 25.18
C ASN A 396 -6.66 11.41 25.60
N LEU A 397 -7.14 10.49 24.76
CA LEU A 397 -7.07 9.05 25.02
C LEU A 397 -5.63 8.52 24.95
N ALA A 398 -4.79 9.03 24.05
CA ALA A 398 -3.36 8.71 24.00
C ALA A 398 -2.62 9.23 25.23
N LEU A 399 -2.96 10.43 25.71
CA LEU A 399 -2.44 11.00 26.95
C LEU A 399 -2.90 10.21 28.18
N HIS A 400 -4.17 9.79 28.23
CA HIS A 400 -4.69 8.89 29.26
C HIS A 400 -4.00 7.52 29.23
N LEU A 401 -3.75 6.96 28.04
CA LEU A 401 -3.00 5.71 27.87
C LEU A 401 -1.54 5.88 28.29
N PHE A 402 -0.89 7.02 28.00
CA PHE A 402 0.46 7.32 28.46
C PHE A 402 0.53 7.40 29.99
N TYR A 403 -0.38 8.15 30.64
CA TYR A 403 -0.46 8.18 32.10
C TYR A 403 -0.75 6.80 32.69
N MET A 404 -1.68 6.03 32.10
CA MET A 404 -1.99 4.68 32.55
C MET A 404 -0.79 3.74 32.38
N GLN A 405 -0.04 3.82 31.27
CA GLN A 405 1.16 3.01 31.04
C GLN A 405 2.30 3.36 32.00
N ASN A 406 2.47 4.65 32.32
CA ASN A 406 3.45 5.07 33.33
C ASN A 406 3.06 4.53 34.71
N ILE A 407 1.80 4.69 35.13
CA ILE A 407 1.29 4.13 36.39
C ILE A 407 1.43 2.60 36.42
N ASP A 408 1.12 1.91 35.32
CA ASP A 408 1.26 0.45 35.22
C ASP A 408 2.74 0.02 35.28
N GLN A 409 3.66 0.84 34.77
CA GLN A 409 5.12 0.61 34.85
C GLN A 409 5.67 0.90 36.26
N ASP A 410 5.28 2.02 36.87
CA ASP A 410 5.62 2.38 38.24
C ASP A 410 5.10 1.30 39.21
N MET A 411 3.85 0.85 39.05
CA MET A 411 3.29 -0.28 39.81
C MET A 411 4.05 -1.59 39.59
N ARG A 412 4.51 -1.89 38.37
CA ARG A 412 5.36 -3.07 38.10
C ARG A 412 6.72 -2.96 38.79
N ASP A 413 7.28 -1.77 38.87
CA ASP A 413 8.57 -1.54 39.52
C ASP A 413 8.46 -1.50 41.04
N ASP A 414 7.41 -0.94 41.61
CA ASP A 414 7.03 -1.11 43.02
C ASP A 414 6.78 -2.58 43.37
N ILE A 415 6.09 -3.35 42.51
CA ILE A 415 5.92 -4.80 42.69
C ILE A 415 7.27 -5.53 42.62
N ARG A 416 8.20 -5.12 41.74
CA ARG A 416 9.56 -5.68 41.68
C ARG A 416 10.40 -5.34 42.92
N VAL A 417 10.34 -4.09 43.39
CA VAL A 417 10.99 -3.64 44.63
C VAL A 417 10.40 -4.39 45.84
N MET A 418 9.08 -4.46 45.96
CA MET A 418 8.39 -5.21 47.01
C MET A 418 8.74 -6.70 46.97
N THR A 419 8.78 -7.32 45.80
CA THR A 419 9.21 -8.72 45.63
C THR A 419 10.66 -8.91 46.09
N GLN A 420 11.54 -7.95 45.82
CA GLN A 420 12.94 -8.00 46.24
C GLN A 420 13.10 -7.75 47.75
N VAL A 421 12.28 -6.86 48.34
CA VAL A 421 12.21 -6.62 49.79
C VAL A 421 11.67 -7.85 50.52
N VAL A 422 10.62 -8.50 50.01
CA VAL A 422 10.10 -9.77 50.55
C VAL A 422 11.16 -10.86 50.48
N LYS A 423 11.81 -11.07 49.33
CA LYS A 423 12.91 -12.05 49.21
C LYS A 423 14.07 -11.75 50.15
N LYS A 424 14.44 -10.47 50.31
CA LYS A 424 15.47 -10.05 51.29
C LYS A 424 15.04 -10.44 52.70
N ALA A 425 13.84 -10.04 53.12
CA ALA A 425 13.27 -10.36 54.43
C ALA A 425 13.14 -11.88 54.66
N GLU A 426 12.81 -12.67 53.64
CA GLU A 426 12.82 -14.14 53.71
C GLU A 426 14.23 -14.69 53.92
N THR A 427 15.24 -14.20 53.20
CA THR A 427 16.64 -14.65 53.41
C THR A 427 17.19 -14.21 54.77
N GLU A 428 16.79 -13.05 55.28
CA GLU A 428 17.15 -12.56 56.62
C GLU A 428 16.43 -13.37 57.70
N ARG A 429 15.15 -13.70 57.51
CA ARG A 429 14.38 -14.62 58.37
C ARG A 429 15.01 -16.01 58.42
N ILE A 430 15.39 -16.58 57.27
CA ILE A 430 16.07 -17.89 57.20
C ILE A 430 17.44 -17.83 57.88
N ARG A 431 18.21 -16.75 57.68
CA ARG A 431 19.51 -16.55 58.35
C ARG A 431 19.34 -16.46 59.87
N ALA A 432 18.36 -15.70 60.35
CA ALA A 432 18.02 -15.61 61.77
C ALA A 432 17.53 -16.94 62.34
N GLU A 433 16.75 -17.72 61.58
CA GLU A 433 16.30 -19.07 61.98
C GLU A 433 17.47 -20.07 62.07
N ILE A 434 18.45 -19.99 61.16
CA ILE A 434 19.69 -20.79 61.21
C ILE A 434 20.55 -20.36 62.40
N GLU A 435 20.77 -19.06 62.62
CA GLU A 435 21.59 -18.58 63.73
C GLU A 435 20.95 -18.89 65.08
N LYS A 436 19.61 -18.77 65.19
CA LYS A 436 18.89 -19.22 66.37
C LYS A 436 19.09 -20.72 66.59
N LYS A 437 18.98 -21.57 65.56
CA LYS A 437 19.24 -23.02 65.71
C LYS A 437 20.67 -23.33 66.19
N LYS A 438 21.68 -22.53 65.81
CA LYS A 438 23.03 -22.65 66.39
C LYS A 438 23.05 -22.23 67.87
N GLN A 439 22.37 -21.14 68.23
CA GLN A 439 22.26 -20.69 69.62
C GLN A 439 21.52 -21.72 70.48
N ASP A 440 20.41 -22.27 70.01
CA ASP A 440 19.66 -23.33 70.68
C ASP A 440 20.55 -24.57 70.93
N LEU A 441 21.34 -25.00 69.92
CA LEU A 441 22.32 -26.10 70.07
C LEU A 441 23.49 -25.77 71.00
N TYR A 442 23.96 -24.52 71.02
CA TYR A 442 25.03 -24.09 71.92
C TYR A 442 24.53 -23.98 73.37
N VAL A 443 23.28 -23.54 73.57
CA VAL A 443 22.61 -23.58 74.88
C VAL A 443 22.47 -25.02 75.36
N ASP A 444 22.05 -25.96 74.52
CA ASP A 444 21.96 -27.39 74.86
C ASP A 444 23.32 -27.99 75.28
N GLN A 445 24.39 -27.64 74.55
CA GLN A 445 25.77 -27.99 74.93
C GLN A 445 26.20 -27.36 76.26
N LEU A 446 25.82 -26.11 76.54
CA LEU A 446 26.11 -25.47 77.83
C LEU A 446 25.28 -26.07 78.98
N THR A 447 24.01 -26.41 78.79
CA THR A 447 23.17 -27.02 79.83
C THR A 447 23.59 -28.44 80.14
N THR A 448 23.91 -29.26 79.13
CA THR A 448 24.46 -30.61 79.36
C THR A 448 25.85 -30.54 79.99
N ARG A 449 26.68 -29.56 79.64
CA ARG A 449 27.98 -29.34 80.29
C ARG A 449 27.85 -28.86 81.74
N ALA A 450 26.86 -28.03 82.05
CA ALA A 450 26.56 -27.60 83.41
C ALA A 450 26.11 -28.77 84.28
N GLN A 451 25.17 -29.60 83.79
CA GLN A 451 24.69 -30.80 84.47
C GLN A 451 25.83 -31.78 84.79
N GLN A 452 26.73 -32.04 83.82
CA GLN A 452 27.93 -32.86 84.07
C GLN A 452 28.81 -32.31 85.20
N LEU A 453 29.00 -30.98 85.25
CA LEU A 453 29.82 -30.35 86.28
C LEU A 453 29.12 -30.34 87.66
N GLU A 454 27.80 -30.24 87.70
CA GLU A 454 27.01 -30.39 88.94
C GLU A 454 27.08 -31.83 89.46
N GLU A 455 27.00 -32.84 88.59
CA GLU A 455 27.19 -34.26 88.93
C GLU A 455 28.63 -34.54 89.43
N ASP A 456 29.66 -34.02 88.74
CA ASP A 456 31.06 -34.13 89.16
C ASP A 456 31.28 -33.49 90.54
N ILE A 457 30.76 -32.28 90.78
CA ILE A 457 30.87 -31.58 92.07
C ILE A 457 30.23 -32.40 93.19
N ALA A 458 29.00 -32.89 93.02
CA ALA A 458 28.31 -33.70 94.02
C ALA A 458 29.08 -35.01 94.33
N LEU A 459 29.71 -35.61 93.32
CA LEU A 459 30.56 -36.79 93.47
C LEU A 459 31.86 -36.49 94.23
N PHE A 460 32.52 -35.35 93.96
CA PHE A 460 33.72 -34.94 94.71
C PHE A 460 33.41 -34.53 96.16
N GLU A 461 32.28 -33.88 96.43
CA GLU A 461 31.83 -33.57 97.80
C GLU A 461 31.59 -34.86 98.60
N ALA A 462 30.93 -35.86 98.01
CA ALA A 462 30.72 -37.17 98.64
C ALA A 462 32.05 -37.90 98.93
N GLN A 463 33.02 -37.85 98.01
CA GLN A 463 34.36 -38.41 98.23
C GLN A 463 35.12 -37.69 99.34
N TYR A 464 35.06 -36.36 99.39
CA TYR A 464 35.71 -35.56 100.42
C TYR A 464 35.18 -35.90 101.83
N LEU A 465 33.86 -36.02 101.98
CA LEU A 465 33.22 -36.38 103.25
C LEU A 465 33.63 -37.79 103.73
N ALA A 466 33.74 -38.76 102.80
CA ALA A 466 34.23 -40.10 103.13
C ALA A 466 35.69 -40.09 103.60
N GLN A 467 36.59 -39.43 102.86
CA GLN A 467 38.01 -39.32 103.22
C GLN A 467 38.25 -38.56 104.54
N ALA A 468 37.41 -37.56 104.83
CA ALA A 468 37.46 -36.83 106.11
C ALA A 468 37.17 -37.76 107.30
N GLU A 469 36.22 -38.69 107.17
CA GLU A 469 35.90 -39.68 108.19
C GLU A 469 36.96 -40.79 108.29
N ASP A 470 37.45 -41.33 107.17
CA ASP A 470 38.53 -42.32 107.17
C ASP A 470 39.80 -41.79 107.85
N THR A 471 40.23 -40.56 107.54
CA THR A 471 41.39 -39.95 108.21
C THR A 471 41.14 -39.63 109.69
N ARG A 472 39.88 -39.53 110.13
CA ARG A 472 39.51 -39.40 111.55
C ARG A 472 39.64 -40.74 112.29
N ILE A 473 39.23 -41.83 111.65
CA ILE A 473 39.36 -43.21 112.16
C ILE A 473 40.84 -43.60 112.24
N LEU A 474 41.61 -43.41 111.16
CA LEU A 474 43.06 -43.66 111.13
C LEU A 474 43.81 -42.92 112.23
N ARG A 475 43.48 -41.65 112.51
CA ARG A 475 44.13 -40.86 113.58
C ARG A 475 43.90 -41.45 114.97
N LYS A 476 42.76 -42.10 115.23
CA LYS A 476 42.53 -42.84 116.49
C LYS A 476 43.39 -44.10 116.56
N ALA A 477 43.34 -44.94 115.52
CA ALA A 477 44.12 -46.18 115.46
C ALA A 477 45.63 -45.93 115.58
N VAL A 478 46.14 -44.83 115.01
CA VAL A 478 47.55 -44.40 115.19
C VAL A 478 47.83 -44.02 116.65
N SER A 479 46.93 -43.30 117.33
CA SER A 479 47.13 -42.94 118.74
C SER A 479 47.12 -44.15 119.68
N GLU A 480 46.27 -45.15 119.39
CA GLU A 480 46.23 -46.44 120.10
C GLU A 480 47.53 -47.22 119.84
N ALA A 481 47.95 -47.35 118.58
CA ALA A 481 49.20 -47.99 118.19
C ALA A 481 50.44 -47.32 118.79
N CYS A 482 50.44 -45.99 119.01
CA CYS A 482 51.53 -45.33 119.74
C CYS A 482 51.65 -45.83 121.19
N THR A 483 50.53 -46.05 121.89
CA THR A 483 50.56 -46.61 123.26
C THR A 483 51.02 -48.07 123.28
N GLU A 484 50.67 -48.85 122.25
CA GLU A 484 51.22 -50.20 122.06
C GLU A 484 52.72 -50.17 121.76
N ILE A 485 53.20 -49.24 120.93
CA ILE A 485 54.62 -49.05 120.63
C ILE A 485 55.43 -48.72 121.89
N ASP A 486 54.88 -47.94 122.82
CA ASP A 486 55.55 -47.65 124.11
C ASP A 486 55.62 -48.89 125.00
N ALA A 487 54.57 -49.71 125.08
CA ALA A 487 54.60 -51.00 125.77
C ALA A 487 55.61 -51.97 125.11
N ILE A 488 55.60 -52.05 123.78
CA ILE A 488 56.58 -52.78 122.97
C ILE A 488 57.99 -52.22 123.21
N SER A 489 58.18 -50.93 123.51
CA SER A 489 59.50 -50.35 123.80
C SER A 489 60.14 -50.92 125.08
N VAL A 490 59.30 -51.28 126.06
CA VAL A 490 59.74 -51.88 127.34
C VAL A 490 60.08 -53.35 127.12
N GLU A 491 59.22 -54.11 126.45
CA GLU A 491 59.51 -55.51 126.13
C GLU A 491 60.69 -55.62 125.14
N LYS A 492 60.80 -54.71 124.16
CA LYS A 492 61.99 -54.53 123.32
C LYS A 492 63.24 -54.29 124.14
N ARG A 493 63.19 -53.63 125.31
CA ARG A 493 64.37 -53.44 126.16
C ARG A 493 64.83 -54.75 126.82
N ARG A 494 63.89 -55.58 127.26
CA ARG A 494 64.11 -56.95 127.76
C ARG A 494 64.63 -57.87 126.66
N ILE A 495 63.96 -57.87 125.50
CA ILE A 495 64.40 -58.58 124.29
C ILE A 495 65.78 -58.08 123.86
N MET A 496 66.09 -56.78 123.91
CA MET A 496 67.41 -56.25 123.54
C MET A 496 68.55 -56.76 124.44
N GLN A 497 68.28 -57.15 125.70
CA GLN A 497 69.28 -57.80 126.55
C GLN A 497 69.48 -59.28 126.18
N GLN A 498 68.38 -60.03 125.98
CA GLN A 498 68.44 -61.42 125.50
C GLN A 498 69.02 -61.51 124.08
N TRP A 499 68.70 -60.53 123.24
CA TRP A 499 69.26 -60.29 121.92
C TRP A 499 70.72 -59.90 122.04
N ALA A 500 71.17 -59.06 122.98
CA ALA A 500 72.60 -58.77 123.15
C ALA A 500 73.42 -60.04 123.41
N SER A 501 72.97 -60.95 124.30
CA SER A 501 73.62 -62.26 124.46
C SER A 501 73.51 -63.12 123.19
N SER A 502 72.33 -63.14 122.55
CA SER A 502 72.10 -63.89 121.31
C SER A 502 72.89 -63.32 120.13
N LEU A 503 73.24 -62.03 120.16
CA LEU A 503 73.96 -61.22 119.17
C LEU A 503 75.47 -61.31 119.38
N VAL A 504 75.97 -61.63 120.57
CA VAL A 504 77.35 -62.15 120.69
C VAL A 504 77.43 -63.51 120.02
N GLY A 505 76.47 -64.41 120.30
CA GLY A 505 76.36 -65.69 119.59
C GLY A 505 76.04 -65.55 118.10
N MET A 506 75.31 -64.51 117.69
CA MET A 506 75.03 -64.22 116.28
C MET A 506 76.26 -63.63 115.64
N LYS A 507 76.98 -62.67 116.24
CA LYS A 507 78.28 -62.18 115.76
C LYS A 507 79.28 -63.30 115.50
N HIS A 508 79.41 -64.30 116.38
CA HIS A 508 80.28 -65.45 116.10
C HIS A 508 79.80 -66.25 114.88
N ARG A 509 78.48 -66.42 114.71
CA ARG A 509 77.89 -67.04 113.50
C ARG A 509 77.93 -66.12 112.28
N ASP A 510 77.92 -64.80 112.44
CA ASP A 510 77.93 -63.77 111.40
C ASP A 510 79.36 -63.45 110.97
N GLU A 511 80.36 -63.74 111.80
CA GLU A 511 81.78 -63.71 111.47
C GLU A 511 82.17 -65.02 110.78
N ALA A 512 81.64 -66.16 111.23
CA ALA A 512 81.72 -67.41 110.47
C ALA A 512 80.96 -67.32 109.13
N HIS A 513 79.74 -66.77 109.12
CA HIS A 513 78.92 -66.58 107.92
C HIS A 513 79.45 -65.44 107.06
N ARG A 514 80.11 -64.41 107.60
CA ARG A 514 80.85 -63.42 106.81
C ARG A 514 82.11 -64.02 106.22
N ALA A 515 82.87 -64.83 106.94
CA ALA A 515 84.00 -65.58 106.36
C ALA A 515 83.52 -66.55 105.27
N VAL A 516 82.38 -67.23 105.45
CA VAL A 516 81.74 -68.06 104.42
C VAL A 516 81.15 -67.22 103.29
N LEU A 517 80.62 -66.01 103.53
CA LEU A 517 80.13 -65.10 102.49
C LEU A 517 81.26 -64.34 101.79
N GLU A 518 82.43 -64.19 102.40
CA GLU A 518 83.63 -63.59 101.79
C GLU A 518 84.43 -64.64 101.04
N ALA A 519 84.44 -65.89 101.52
CA ALA A 519 84.82 -67.05 100.71
C ALA A 519 83.83 -67.27 99.56
N LEU A 520 82.51 -67.16 99.77
CA LEU A 520 81.50 -67.28 98.71
C LEU A 520 81.56 -66.10 97.74
N ARG A 521 81.79 -64.87 98.20
CA ARG A 521 82.06 -63.71 97.33
C ARG A 521 83.38 -63.87 96.61
N GLY A 522 84.42 -64.40 97.25
CA GLY A 522 85.68 -64.77 96.63
C GLY A 522 85.47 -65.79 95.51
N CYS A 523 84.77 -66.88 95.79
CA CYS A 523 84.37 -67.89 94.82
C CYS A 523 83.33 -67.39 93.80
N GLN A 524 82.53 -66.36 94.09
CA GLN A 524 81.61 -65.71 93.13
C GLN A 524 82.31 -64.65 92.28
N HIS A 525 83.38 -64.02 92.77
CA HIS A 525 84.24 -63.13 91.99
C HIS A 525 85.23 -63.94 91.16
N GLN A 526 85.73 -65.06 91.67
CA GLN A 526 86.42 -66.08 90.88
C GLN A 526 85.45 -66.69 89.88
N ALA A 527 84.24 -67.13 90.26
CA ALA A 527 83.25 -67.62 89.30
C ALA A 527 82.91 -66.56 88.25
N LYS A 528 82.71 -65.28 88.62
CA LYS A 528 82.49 -64.19 87.66
C LYS A 528 83.73 -63.80 86.85
N SER A 529 84.95 -64.07 87.34
CA SER A 529 86.19 -63.94 86.57
C SER A 529 86.30 -65.08 85.58
N THR A 530 86.11 -66.33 86.02
CA THR A 530 86.07 -67.50 85.14
C THR A 530 84.87 -67.46 84.21
N ASP A 531 83.74 -66.86 84.57
CA ASP A 531 82.60 -66.62 83.67
C ASP A 531 82.95 -65.49 82.71
N GLY A 532 83.65 -64.44 83.13
CA GLY A 532 84.17 -63.38 82.25
C GLY A 532 85.23 -63.91 81.27
N GLU A 533 86.07 -64.83 81.72
CA GLU A 533 87.07 -65.57 80.95
C GLU A 533 86.38 -66.62 80.07
N ILE A 534 85.36 -67.34 80.54
CA ILE A 534 84.54 -68.26 79.74
C ILE A 534 83.70 -67.51 78.72
N GLU A 535 83.22 -66.30 79.00
CA GLU A 535 82.53 -65.45 78.02
C GLU A 535 83.52 -64.77 77.07
N ALA A 536 84.75 -64.48 77.49
CA ALA A 536 85.83 -64.05 76.60
C ALA A 536 86.32 -65.19 75.71
N TYR A 537 86.47 -66.40 76.27
CA TYR A 537 86.80 -67.62 75.55
C TYR A 537 85.64 -68.05 74.67
N LYS A 538 84.37 -67.98 75.08
CA LYS A 538 83.20 -68.17 74.19
C LYS A 538 83.18 -67.12 73.09
N LYS A 539 83.50 -65.85 73.36
CA LYS A 539 83.62 -64.82 72.30
C LYS A 539 84.86 -65.01 71.42
N SER A 540 85.89 -65.72 71.88
CA SER A 540 87.04 -66.12 71.07
C SER A 540 86.76 -67.41 70.30
N ILE A 541 86.01 -68.34 70.89
CA ILE A 541 85.55 -69.61 70.33
C ILE A 541 84.53 -69.28 69.25
N MET A 542 83.45 -68.55 69.54
CA MET A 542 82.53 -68.00 68.52
C MET A 542 83.27 -67.19 67.44
N LYS A 543 84.39 -66.52 67.71
CA LYS A 543 85.18 -65.86 66.65
C LYS A 543 86.04 -66.82 65.84
N GLU A 544 86.63 -67.85 66.44
CA GLU A 544 87.33 -68.91 65.71
C GLU A 544 86.35 -69.90 65.05
N GLU A 545 85.13 -70.05 65.55
CA GLU A 545 84.01 -70.79 64.98
C GLU A 545 83.40 -69.99 63.84
N GLU A 546 83.11 -68.69 64.00
CA GLU A 546 82.77 -67.78 62.88
C GLU A 546 83.86 -67.82 61.80
N LYS A 547 85.16 -67.84 62.17
CA LYS A 547 86.26 -67.98 61.22
C LYS A 547 86.30 -69.38 60.61
N ASN A 548 86.04 -70.44 61.39
CA ASN A 548 86.03 -71.81 60.91
C ASN A 548 84.79 -72.10 60.04
N GLU A 549 83.66 -71.46 60.28
CA GLU A 549 82.47 -71.43 59.43
C GLU A 549 82.71 -70.57 58.19
N LYS A 550 83.39 -69.43 58.30
CA LYS A 550 83.84 -68.66 57.12
C LYS A 550 84.86 -69.45 56.31
N LEU A 551 85.78 -70.17 56.94
CA LEU A 551 86.75 -71.05 56.28
C LEU A 551 86.11 -72.35 55.77
N ALA A 552 85.10 -72.90 56.43
CA ALA A 552 84.38 -74.11 55.99
C ALA A 552 83.29 -73.79 54.97
N SER A 553 82.69 -72.61 54.99
CA SER A 553 81.83 -72.11 53.91
C SER A 553 82.66 -71.66 52.72
N ILE A 554 83.86 -71.10 52.91
CA ILE A 554 84.84 -70.93 51.84
C ILE A 554 85.30 -72.30 51.33
N LEU A 555 85.62 -73.27 52.19
CA LEU A 555 86.04 -74.61 51.78
C LEU A 555 84.91 -75.28 50.98
N ASN A 556 83.73 -75.45 51.56
CA ASN A 556 82.54 -76.00 50.91
C ASN A 556 82.18 -75.21 49.65
N ARG A 557 82.33 -73.88 49.60
CA ARG A 557 82.16 -73.11 48.37
C ARG A 557 83.25 -73.44 47.35
N THR A 558 84.52 -73.53 47.73
CA THR A 558 85.61 -73.92 46.82
C THR A 558 85.57 -75.39 46.42
N GLU A 559 84.97 -76.28 47.20
CA GLU A 559 84.77 -77.70 46.88
C GLU A 559 83.51 -77.92 46.04
N THR A 560 82.43 -77.17 46.29
CA THR A 560 81.27 -77.13 45.38
C THR A 560 81.62 -76.42 44.08
N GLU A 561 82.43 -75.36 44.09
CA GLU A 561 83.01 -74.73 42.90
C GLU A 561 84.02 -75.66 42.22
N ALA A 562 84.90 -76.37 42.92
CA ALA A 562 85.84 -77.31 42.31
C ALA A 562 85.12 -78.54 41.72
N THR A 563 84.10 -79.08 42.39
CA THR A 563 83.31 -80.20 41.85
C THR A 563 82.33 -79.73 40.77
N LEU A 564 81.83 -78.48 40.81
CA LEU A 564 81.08 -77.86 39.72
C LEU A 564 82.00 -77.60 38.52
N LEU A 565 83.20 -77.07 38.73
CA LEU A 565 84.21 -76.89 37.69
C LEU A 565 84.67 -78.24 37.15
N GLN A 566 84.83 -79.28 37.96
CA GLN A 566 85.13 -80.64 37.48
C GLN A 566 83.97 -81.23 36.68
N LYS A 567 82.71 -80.99 37.08
CA LYS A 567 81.50 -81.35 36.31
C LYS A 567 81.38 -80.52 35.02
N LEU A 568 81.76 -79.25 35.03
CA LEU A 568 81.76 -78.37 33.85
C LEU A 568 82.92 -78.71 32.92
N THR A 569 84.11 -79.05 33.42
CA THR A 569 85.25 -79.52 32.63
C THR A 569 84.96 -80.88 32.04
N THR A 570 84.36 -81.82 32.76
CA THR A 570 83.91 -83.10 32.16
C THR A 570 82.75 -82.92 31.18
N GLN A 571 81.81 -82.00 31.42
CA GLN A 571 80.81 -81.61 30.43
C GLN A 571 81.43 -80.91 29.21
N CYS A 572 82.43 -80.06 29.38
CA CYS A 572 83.14 -79.40 28.28
C CYS A 572 84.02 -80.38 27.51
N LEU A 573 84.66 -81.36 28.16
CA LEU A 573 85.39 -82.44 27.51
C LEU A 573 84.46 -83.38 26.74
N THR A 574 83.33 -83.80 27.32
CA THR A 574 82.33 -84.60 26.58
C THR A 574 81.68 -83.82 25.45
N LYS A 575 81.39 -82.51 25.63
CA LYS A 575 80.97 -81.62 24.54
C LYS A 575 82.06 -81.42 23.50
N GLN A 576 83.34 -81.34 23.88
CA GLN A 576 84.47 -81.22 22.95
C GLN A 576 84.67 -82.50 22.15
N VAL A 577 84.59 -83.68 22.78
CA VAL A 577 84.61 -84.98 22.09
C VAL A 577 83.40 -85.12 21.18
N ALA A 578 82.20 -84.72 21.62
CA ALA A 578 81.00 -84.70 20.79
C ALA A 578 81.15 -83.73 19.60
N LEU A 579 81.56 -82.49 19.83
CA LEU A 579 81.82 -81.49 18.79
C LEU A 579 82.96 -81.89 17.85
N GLN A 580 83.97 -82.60 18.34
CA GLN A 580 85.07 -83.12 17.50
C GLN A 580 84.60 -84.34 16.69
N SER A 581 83.70 -85.17 17.22
CA SER A 581 83.03 -86.21 16.42
C SER A 581 82.11 -85.61 15.36
N GLN A 582 81.35 -84.55 15.71
CA GLN A 582 80.50 -83.80 14.79
C GLN A 582 81.33 -83.06 13.73
N PHE A 583 82.46 -82.45 14.11
CA PHE A 583 83.39 -81.82 13.18
C PHE A 583 84.02 -82.85 12.23
N ASN A 584 84.38 -84.03 12.73
CA ASN A 584 84.86 -85.12 11.88
C ASN A 584 83.77 -85.61 10.91
N THR A 585 82.51 -85.75 11.34
CA THR A 585 81.41 -86.06 10.41
C THR A 585 81.14 -84.93 9.44
N TYR A 586 81.15 -83.67 9.88
CA TYR A 586 80.96 -82.52 9.00
C TYR A 586 82.09 -82.37 7.98
N ARG A 587 83.34 -82.71 8.35
CA ARG A 587 84.48 -82.71 7.42
C ARG A 587 84.36 -83.83 6.39
N LEU A 588 83.86 -85.01 6.79
CA LEU A 588 83.56 -86.09 5.84
C LEU A 588 82.41 -85.69 4.90
N THR A 589 81.27 -85.23 5.42
CA THR A 589 80.17 -84.79 4.55
C THR A 589 80.52 -83.57 3.71
N LEU A 590 81.39 -82.68 4.19
CA LEU A 590 81.90 -81.56 3.39
C LEU A 590 82.70 -82.10 2.21
N GLN A 591 83.63 -83.03 2.46
CA GLN A 591 84.41 -83.68 1.40
C GLN A 591 83.50 -84.43 0.41
N ASP A 592 82.50 -85.18 0.90
CA ASP A 592 81.49 -85.84 0.05
C ASP A 592 80.74 -84.81 -0.82
N THR A 593 80.40 -83.62 -0.28
CA THR A 593 79.74 -82.55 -1.05
C THR A 593 80.69 -81.75 -1.96
N GLU A 594 81.98 -81.67 -1.65
CA GLU A 594 83.00 -81.06 -2.51
C GLU A 594 83.28 -81.97 -3.71
N ASP A 595 83.39 -83.28 -3.49
CA ASP A 595 83.50 -84.29 -4.54
C ASP A 595 82.24 -84.33 -5.44
N ALA A 596 81.04 -84.21 -4.86
CA ALA A 596 79.78 -84.09 -5.62
C ALA A 596 79.70 -82.77 -6.41
N LEU A 597 80.02 -81.63 -5.79
CA LEU A 597 80.04 -80.33 -6.45
C LEU A 597 81.05 -80.28 -7.60
N SER A 598 82.17 -81.02 -7.51
CA SER A 598 83.14 -81.14 -8.61
C SER A 598 82.57 -81.91 -9.83
N GLN A 599 81.64 -82.85 -9.61
CA GLN A 599 80.92 -83.56 -10.66
C GLN A 599 79.86 -82.65 -11.29
N ASP A 600 79.05 -81.98 -10.47
CA ASP A 600 78.05 -81.00 -10.93
C ASP A 600 78.68 -79.87 -11.77
N GLN A 601 79.88 -79.38 -11.39
CA GLN A 601 80.63 -78.37 -12.15
C GLN A 601 81.11 -78.89 -13.51
N LEU A 602 81.47 -80.18 -13.61
CA LEU A 602 81.85 -80.80 -14.87
C LEU A 602 80.65 -80.96 -15.80
N GLU A 603 79.49 -81.38 -15.28
CA GLU A 603 78.23 -81.44 -16.04
C GLU A 603 77.77 -80.05 -16.48
N GLN A 604 77.88 -79.05 -15.61
CA GLN A 604 77.56 -77.65 -15.95
C GLN A 604 78.44 -77.14 -17.10
N MET A 605 79.74 -77.45 -17.09
CA MET A 605 80.66 -77.07 -18.17
C MET A 605 80.19 -77.65 -19.52
N ILE A 606 79.90 -78.95 -19.57
CA ILE A 606 79.40 -79.65 -20.77
C ILE A 606 78.10 -78.99 -21.29
N LEU A 607 77.13 -78.75 -20.41
CA LEU A 607 75.87 -78.09 -20.77
C LEU A 607 76.06 -76.65 -21.30
N THR A 608 77.07 -75.91 -20.83
CA THR A 608 77.36 -74.57 -21.38
C THR A 608 77.95 -74.61 -22.79
N GLU A 609 78.74 -75.62 -23.14
CA GLU A 609 79.28 -75.80 -24.50
C GLU A 609 78.15 -76.14 -25.50
N GLU A 610 77.24 -77.06 -25.12
CA GLU A 610 76.05 -77.39 -25.93
C GLU A 610 75.15 -76.16 -26.18
N LEU A 611 74.90 -75.37 -25.13
CA LEU A 611 74.08 -74.17 -25.21
C LEU A 611 74.73 -73.08 -26.10
N GLN A 612 76.06 -72.98 -26.10
CA GLN A 612 76.80 -72.08 -26.99
C GLN A 612 76.69 -72.51 -28.46
N ALA A 613 76.73 -73.81 -28.77
CA ALA A 613 76.52 -74.33 -30.13
C ALA A 613 75.10 -74.00 -30.65
N ILE A 614 74.06 -74.20 -29.83
CA ILE A 614 72.67 -73.87 -30.19
C ILE A 614 72.50 -72.37 -30.49
N ARG A 615 73.15 -71.49 -29.71
CA ARG A 615 73.09 -70.04 -29.95
C ARG A 615 73.67 -69.61 -31.30
N GLN A 616 74.72 -70.29 -31.78
CA GLN A 616 75.30 -69.99 -33.09
C GLN A 616 74.36 -70.37 -34.25
N ALA A 617 73.65 -71.51 -34.14
CA ALA A 617 72.68 -71.93 -35.15
C ALA A 617 71.52 -70.91 -35.34
N ILE A 618 71.00 -70.36 -34.23
CA ILE A 618 69.90 -69.37 -34.25
C ILE A 618 70.32 -68.07 -34.98
N GLN A 619 71.59 -67.65 -34.88
CA GLN A 619 72.07 -66.42 -35.52
C GLN A 619 72.09 -66.54 -37.05
N GLY A 620 72.44 -67.69 -37.61
CA GLY A 620 72.45 -67.93 -39.06
C GLY A 620 71.05 -67.79 -39.71
N GLU A 621 70.02 -68.33 -39.06
CA GLU A 621 68.64 -68.29 -39.57
C GLU A 621 68.08 -66.85 -39.66
N LEU A 622 68.44 -65.99 -38.68
CA LEU A 622 68.02 -64.59 -38.67
C LEU A 622 68.66 -63.75 -39.79
N GLU A 623 69.82 -64.14 -40.32
CA GLU A 623 70.42 -63.47 -41.48
C GLU A 623 69.77 -63.86 -42.80
N LEU A 624 69.31 -65.11 -42.94
CA LEU A 624 68.57 -65.56 -44.12
C LEU A 624 67.27 -64.75 -44.29
N ARG A 625 66.49 -64.59 -43.20
CA ARG A 625 65.23 -63.81 -43.23
C ARG A 625 65.43 -62.37 -43.69
N ARG A 626 66.46 -61.66 -43.19
CA ARG A 626 66.70 -60.24 -43.57
C ARG A 626 66.96 -60.07 -45.08
N LYS A 627 67.56 -61.08 -45.73
CA LYS A 627 67.86 -61.06 -47.17
C LYS A 627 66.59 -61.19 -48.02
N THR A 628 65.56 -61.90 -47.56
CA THR A 628 64.29 -62.05 -48.30
C THR A 628 63.42 -60.78 -48.25
N ASP A 629 63.36 -60.10 -47.09
CA ASP A 629 62.56 -58.88 -46.91
C ASP A 629 63.06 -57.67 -47.73
N ALA A 630 64.29 -57.73 -48.26
CA ALA A 630 64.84 -56.71 -49.16
C ALA A 630 64.26 -56.83 -50.58
N ALA A 631 64.34 -58.03 -51.17
CA ALA A 631 63.97 -58.29 -52.57
C ALA A 631 62.49 -57.99 -52.89
N ILE A 632 61.59 -58.13 -51.91
CA ILE A 632 60.15 -57.85 -52.07
C ILE A 632 59.90 -56.36 -52.35
N ARG A 633 60.73 -55.44 -51.81
CA ARG A 633 60.49 -53.99 -51.94
C ARG A 633 60.86 -53.42 -53.30
N GLU A 634 61.93 -53.90 -53.93
CA GLU A 634 62.32 -53.45 -55.28
C GLU A 634 61.25 -53.79 -56.32
N LYS A 635 60.66 -55.00 -56.26
CA LYS A 635 59.62 -55.46 -57.19
C LYS A 635 58.33 -54.61 -57.15
N LEU A 636 58.05 -53.90 -56.05
CA LEU A 636 56.91 -52.98 -55.95
C LEU A 636 57.17 -51.62 -56.61
N GLN A 637 58.43 -51.21 -56.78
CA GLN A 637 58.79 -49.89 -57.30
C GLN A 637 58.79 -49.83 -58.84
N GLU A 638 59.01 -50.96 -59.51
CA GLU A 638 59.10 -51.05 -60.98
C GLU A 638 57.77 -50.73 -61.72
N HIS A 639 56.62 -50.89 -61.07
CA HIS A 639 55.30 -50.79 -61.71
C HIS A 639 54.72 -49.36 -61.88
N MET A 640 55.41 -48.31 -61.42
CA MET A 640 54.82 -46.99 -61.13
C MET A 640 54.83 -45.95 -62.28
N THR A 641 55.23 -46.29 -63.51
CA THR A 641 55.80 -45.31 -64.47
C THR A 641 54.95 -44.96 -65.71
N SER A 642 53.61 -44.99 -65.67
CA SER A 642 52.80 -44.55 -66.83
C SER A 642 51.52 -43.74 -66.55
N ASN A 643 51.12 -42.98 -67.58
CA ASN A 643 49.86 -42.24 -67.77
C ASN A 643 49.55 -40.97 -66.95
N LYS A 644 48.68 -40.14 -67.53
CA LYS A 644 48.39 -38.76 -67.09
C LYS A 644 47.28 -38.67 -66.05
N THR A 645 46.32 -39.59 -66.07
CA THR A 645 45.35 -39.83 -64.99
C THR A 645 46.06 -40.08 -63.67
N THR A 646 47.18 -40.81 -63.71
CA THR A 646 48.10 -41.04 -62.59
C THR A 646 48.63 -39.74 -61.95
N LYS A 647 48.57 -38.57 -62.60
CA LYS A 647 48.87 -37.28 -61.92
C LYS A 647 47.72 -36.75 -61.08
N TYR A 648 46.47 -36.87 -61.53
CA TYR A 648 45.32 -36.48 -60.72
C TYR A 648 45.08 -37.51 -59.60
N PHE A 649 45.24 -38.80 -59.91
CA PHE A 649 45.32 -39.84 -58.88
C PHE A 649 46.53 -39.65 -57.96
N ASN A 650 47.72 -39.24 -58.40
CA ASN A 650 48.81 -38.91 -57.47
C ASN A 650 48.51 -37.67 -56.62
N GLN A 651 47.79 -36.65 -57.11
CA GLN A 651 47.36 -35.55 -56.25
C GLN A 651 46.28 -35.96 -55.25
N LEU A 652 45.34 -36.83 -55.65
CA LEU A 652 44.34 -37.40 -54.74
C LEU A 652 44.99 -38.37 -53.75
N ILE A 653 45.95 -39.18 -54.18
CA ILE A 653 46.77 -40.06 -53.33
C ILE A 653 47.68 -39.23 -52.43
N LEU A 654 48.21 -38.07 -52.86
CA LEU A 654 48.98 -37.18 -51.99
C LEU A 654 48.08 -36.45 -50.97
N ARG A 655 46.84 -36.10 -51.33
CA ARG A 655 45.85 -35.60 -50.36
C ARG A 655 45.42 -36.70 -49.40
N LEU A 656 45.03 -37.87 -49.90
CA LEU A 656 44.71 -39.05 -49.08
C LEU A 656 45.92 -39.57 -48.29
N GLN A 657 47.16 -39.34 -48.74
CA GLN A 657 48.38 -39.60 -47.97
C GLN A 657 48.62 -38.52 -46.94
N LYS A 658 48.29 -37.25 -47.19
CA LYS A 658 48.39 -36.17 -46.20
C LYS A 658 47.26 -36.24 -45.16
N GLU A 659 46.07 -36.63 -45.56
CA GLU A 659 44.95 -36.98 -44.68
C GLU A 659 45.23 -38.29 -43.96
N LYS A 660 45.85 -39.29 -44.60
CA LYS A 660 46.35 -40.49 -43.91
C LYS A 660 47.55 -40.21 -43.01
N THR A 661 48.45 -39.27 -43.28
CA THR A 661 49.52 -38.91 -42.33
C THR A 661 49.03 -37.98 -41.25
N ASN A 662 48.03 -37.12 -41.51
CA ASN A 662 47.34 -36.38 -40.46
C ASN A 662 46.54 -37.34 -39.57
N MET A 663 45.72 -38.23 -40.13
CA MET A 663 45.03 -39.28 -39.37
C MET A 663 45.98 -40.31 -38.77
N MET A 664 47.13 -40.62 -39.37
CA MET A 664 48.15 -41.47 -38.74
C MET A 664 48.96 -40.72 -37.68
N THR A 665 49.09 -39.39 -37.72
CA THR A 665 49.71 -38.62 -36.63
C THR A 665 48.71 -38.28 -35.54
N HIS A 666 47.42 -38.14 -35.84
CA HIS A 666 46.35 -38.14 -34.84
C HIS A 666 46.15 -39.53 -34.24
N LEU A 667 46.23 -40.62 -35.02
CA LEU A 667 46.24 -41.98 -34.49
C LEU A 667 47.55 -42.33 -33.81
N SER A 668 48.71 -41.76 -34.16
CA SER A 668 49.96 -41.95 -33.39
C SER A 668 50.04 -41.05 -32.17
N LYS A 669 49.32 -39.92 -32.14
CA LYS A 669 49.05 -39.16 -30.92
C LYS A 669 48.09 -39.93 -30.03
N ILE A 670 46.91 -40.31 -30.52
CA ILE A 670 45.94 -41.14 -29.78
C ILE A 670 46.54 -42.49 -29.38
N ASN A 671 47.32 -43.17 -30.22
CA ASN A 671 48.06 -44.38 -29.82
C ASN A 671 49.25 -44.06 -28.90
N GLY A 672 49.76 -42.83 -28.90
CA GLY A 672 50.77 -42.33 -27.95
C GLY A 672 50.17 -41.98 -26.60
N ASP A 673 48.96 -41.43 -26.57
CA ASP A 673 48.14 -41.11 -25.40
C ASP A 673 47.54 -42.40 -24.81
N ILE A 674 47.12 -43.35 -25.66
CA ILE A 674 46.77 -44.72 -25.30
C ILE A 674 48.01 -45.48 -24.86
N ALA A 675 49.17 -45.35 -25.51
CA ALA A 675 50.40 -45.99 -25.03
C ALA A 675 50.87 -45.38 -23.71
N GLN A 676 50.75 -44.07 -23.52
CA GLN A 676 51.10 -43.38 -22.27
C GLN A 676 50.12 -43.76 -21.16
N THR A 677 48.81 -43.69 -21.38
CA THR A 677 47.82 -44.17 -20.40
C THR A 677 47.90 -45.68 -20.19
N THR A 678 48.30 -46.48 -21.18
CA THR A 678 48.61 -47.91 -21.00
C THR A 678 49.92 -48.10 -20.25
N LEU A 679 50.91 -47.22 -20.39
CA LEU A 679 52.14 -47.21 -19.60
C LEU A 679 51.82 -46.80 -18.17
N ASP A 680 50.96 -45.81 -17.94
CA ASP A 680 50.50 -45.40 -16.62
C ASP A 680 49.59 -46.45 -15.97
N ILE A 681 48.73 -47.13 -16.74
CA ILE A 681 47.93 -48.28 -16.30
C ILE A 681 48.82 -49.50 -16.03
N THR A 682 49.84 -49.79 -16.84
CA THR A 682 50.77 -50.90 -16.59
C THR A 682 51.84 -50.56 -15.56
N HIS A 683 52.12 -49.29 -15.29
CA HIS A 683 52.98 -48.82 -14.20
C HIS A 683 52.22 -48.82 -12.88
N THR A 684 50.96 -48.34 -12.86
CA THR A 684 50.09 -48.47 -11.69
C THR A 684 49.72 -49.93 -11.46
N SER A 685 49.48 -50.74 -12.49
CA SER A 685 49.29 -52.20 -12.36
C SER A 685 50.58 -52.90 -11.97
N SER A 686 51.77 -52.52 -12.47
CA SER A 686 53.04 -53.12 -12.01
C SER A 686 53.37 -52.72 -10.58
N ARG A 687 52.99 -51.50 -10.16
CA ARG A 687 53.04 -51.08 -8.76
C ARG A 687 52.00 -51.80 -7.92
N LEU A 688 50.79 -52.04 -8.43
CA LEU A 688 49.74 -52.78 -7.74
C LEU A 688 50.10 -54.28 -7.65
N ASP A 689 50.72 -54.87 -8.68
CA ASP A 689 51.29 -56.21 -8.68
C ASP A 689 52.53 -56.30 -7.79
N ALA A 690 53.35 -55.24 -7.69
CA ALA A 690 54.46 -55.19 -6.73
C ALA A 690 53.95 -55.00 -5.29
N HIS A 691 52.89 -54.21 -5.08
CA HIS A 691 52.20 -54.10 -3.81
C HIS A 691 51.45 -55.39 -3.47
N GLN A 692 50.90 -56.12 -4.46
CA GLN A 692 50.24 -57.41 -4.26
C GLN A 692 51.25 -58.53 -4.03
N LYS A 693 52.42 -58.50 -4.68
CA LYS A 693 53.55 -59.40 -4.39
C LYS A 693 54.12 -59.12 -3.02
N THR A 694 54.43 -57.88 -2.67
CA THR A 694 54.88 -57.53 -1.31
C THR A 694 53.81 -57.78 -0.26
N LEU A 695 52.52 -57.62 -0.57
CA LEU A 695 51.43 -58.09 0.31
C LEU A 695 51.42 -59.60 0.43
N VAL A 696 51.58 -60.37 -0.66
CA VAL A 696 51.63 -61.85 -0.61
C VAL A 696 52.91 -62.36 0.04
N GLU A 697 54.03 -61.65 -0.07
CA GLU A 697 55.30 -61.92 0.61
C GLU A 697 55.19 -61.59 2.09
N LEU A 698 54.59 -60.45 2.46
CA LEU A 698 54.24 -60.12 3.85
C LEU A 698 53.18 -61.08 4.41
N ASP A 699 52.23 -61.56 3.63
CA ASP A 699 51.22 -62.53 4.05
C ASP A 699 51.82 -63.95 4.14
N GLN A 700 52.86 -64.26 3.34
CA GLN A 700 53.70 -65.44 3.50
C GLN A 700 54.66 -65.32 4.69
N ASP A 701 55.20 -64.15 4.99
CA ASP A 701 56.08 -63.92 6.13
C ASP A 701 55.28 -63.84 7.43
N VAL A 702 54.07 -63.29 7.40
CA VAL A 702 53.07 -63.42 8.47
C VAL A 702 52.63 -64.88 8.61
N LYS A 703 52.53 -65.68 7.53
CA LYS A 703 52.32 -67.14 7.64
C LYS A 703 53.52 -67.87 8.22
N LYS A 704 54.76 -67.60 7.78
CA LYS A 704 56.00 -68.16 8.35
C LYS A 704 56.18 -67.75 9.80
N VAL A 705 55.87 -66.49 10.15
CA VAL A 705 55.89 -65.98 11.53
C VAL A 705 54.74 -66.59 12.34
N ASN A 706 53.55 -66.80 11.79
CA ASN A 706 52.48 -67.55 12.45
C ASN A 706 52.80 -69.05 12.58
N GLU A 707 53.52 -69.66 11.63
CA GLU A 707 54.05 -71.02 11.73
C GLU A 707 55.14 -71.09 12.80
N LEU A 708 56.07 -70.13 12.85
CA LEU A 708 57.06 -70.01 13.92
C LEU A 708 56.41 -69.65 15.27
N ILE A 709 55.28 -68.92 15.29
CA ILE A 709 54.49 -68.64 16.49
C ILE A 709 53.72 -69.88 16.91
N THR A 710 53.12 -70.67 16.03
CA THR A 710 52.43 -71.93 16.40
C THR A 710 53.44 -73.04 16.73
N ASN A 711 54.60 -73.07 16.09
CA ASN A 711 55.72 -73.95 16.46
C ASN A 711 56.34 -73.52 17.79
N SER A 712 56.55 -72.23 18.05
CA SER A 712 57.00 -71.75 19.36
C SER A 712 55.92 -71.79 20.43
N GLN A 713 54.63 -71.67 20.10
CA GLN A 713 53.50 -71.87 21.03
C GLN A 713 53.27 -73.34 21.33
N SER A 714 53.47 -74.25 20.38
CA SER A 714 53.42 -75.70 20.62
C SER A 714 54.70 -76.19 21.31
N GLU A 715 55.87 -75.61 21.03
CA GLU A 715 57.07 -75.77 21.87
C GLU A 715 56.87 -75.18 23.26
N ILE A 716 56.28 -73.99 23.41
CA ILE A 716 55.95 -73.39 24.71
C ILE A 716 54.90 -74.24 25.41
N SER A 717 53.90 -74.80 24.72
CA SER A 717 52.93 -75.72 25.30
C SER A 717 53.58 -77.04 25.71
N ARG A 718 54.49 -77.59 24.90
CA ARG A 718 55.26 -78.81 25.21
C ARG A 718 56.26 -78.58 26.35
N ARG A 719 56.90 -77.39 26.39
CA ARG A 719 57.78 -76.92 27.46
C ARG A 719 56.97 -76.59 28.71
N THR A 720 55.74 -76.09 28.60
CA THR A 720 54.82 -75.82 29.71
C THR A 720 54.32 -77.14 30.28
N ILE A 721 53.85 -78.10 29.47
CA ILE A 721 53.54 -79.47 29.91
C ILE A 721 54.78 -80.16 30.50
N LEU A 722 55.98 -79.92 29.96
CA LEU A 722 57.22 -80.43 30.56
C LEU A 722 57.61 -79.70 31.85
N ILE A 723 57.31 -78.41 31.98
CA ILE A 723 57.49 -77.60 33.19
C ILE A 723 56.45 -77.99 34.21
N GLU A 724 55.18 -78.23 33.89
CA GLU A 724 54.14 -78.78 34.75
C GLU A 724 54.47 -80.20 35.20
N ARG A 725 55.04 -81.04 34.33
CA ARG A 725 55.55 -82.36 34.73
C ARG A 725 56.79 -82.26 35.61
N LYS A 726 57.72 -81.35 35.31
CA LYS A 726 58.89 -81.08 36.15
C LYS A 726 58.53 -80.36 37.44
N GLN A 727 57.48 -79.54 37.47
CA GLN A 727 56.95 -78.83 38.61
C GLN A 727 56.07 -79.75 39.43
N GLY A 728 55.39 -80.72 38.81
CA GLY A 728 54.77 -81.85 39.50
C GLY A 728 55.84 -82.75 40.15
N LEU A 729 56.95 -83.00 39.45
CA LEU A 729 58.09 -83.73 40.00
C LEU A 729 58.84 -82.93 41.07
N ILE A 730 59.02 -81.61 40.90
CA ILE A 730 59.60 -80.70 41.90
C ILE A 730 58.62 -80.52 43.06
N ASN A 731 57.31 -80.48 42.86
CA ASN A 731 56.33 -80.44 43.96
C ASN A 731 56.24 -81.80 44.67
N PHE A 732 56.52 -82.92 43.99
CA PHE A 732 56.64 -84.24 44.60
C PHE A 732 57.95 -84.39 45.37
N LEU A 733 59.07 -83.95 44.80
CA LEU A 733 60.39 -83.93 45.43
C LEU A 733 60.45 -82.89 46.55
N ASN A 734 59.81 -81.74 46.42
CA ASN A 734 59.61 -80.76 47.49
C ASN A 734 58.67 -81.33 48.55
N LYS A 735 57.60 -82.05 48.20
CA LYS A 735 56.83 -82.81 49.20
C LYS A 735 57.58 -84.00 49.79
N GLN A 736 58.69 -84.46 49.21
CA GLN A 736 59.62 -85.40 49.84
C GLN A 736 60.66 -84.65 50.70
N LEU A 737 61.12 -83.48 50.28
CA LEU A 737 62.02 -82.61 51.03
C LEU A 737 61.34 -82.01 52.25
N GLU A 738 60.13 -81.46 52.13
CA GLU A 738 59.25 -81.04 53.23
C GLU A 738 58.99 -82.18 54.21
N ARG A 739 58.81 -83.42 53.73
CA ARG A 739 58.72 -84.60 54.62
C ARG A 739 60.05 -84.88 55.30
N MET A 740 61.16 -84.98 54.57
CA MET A 740 62.49 -85.20 55.15
C MET A 740 62.92 -84.06 56.09
N VAL A 741 62.53 -82.81 55.84
CA VAL A 741 62.80 -81.63 56.70
C VAL A 741 61.86 -81.60 57.91
N SER A 742 60.64 -82.13 57.79
CA SER A 742 59.77 -82.41 58.95
C SER A 742 60.28 -83.59 59.78
N GLU A 743 60.91 -84.57 59.15
CA GLU A 743 61.51 -85.75 59.78
C GLU A 743 62.92 -85.48 60.35
N LEU A 744 63.61 -84.45 59.88
CA LEU A 744 64.96 -84.02 60.31
C LEU A 744 64.98 -82.76 61.18
N GLY A 745 63.82 -82.14 61.46
CA GLY A 745 63.70 -81.00 62.37
C GLY A 745 64.28 -79.69 61.81
N GLY A 746 63.52 -79.04 60.91
CA GLY A 746 63.91 -77.75 60.30
C GLY A 746 64.38 -76.67 61.29
N GLU A 747 65.37 -75.90 60.84
CA GLU A 747 66.30 -75.05 61.62
C GLU A 747 65.71 -74.22 62.78
N GLU A 748 66.41 -74.24 63.92
CA GLU A 748 66.08 -73.45 65.12
C GLU A 748 66.37 -71.94 64.94
N VAL A 749 65.50 -71.25 64.20
CA VAL A 749 65.55 -69.80 64.05
C VAL A 749 65.18 -69.11 65.37
N GLY A 750 66.15 -68.41 65.97
CA GLY A 750 65.96 -67.69 67.24
C GLY A 750 64.88 -66.58 67.17
N PRO A 751 64.22 -66.25 68.29
CA PRO A 751 63.04 -65.38 68.30
C PRO A 751 63.28 -63.95 67.76
N LEU A 752 64.51 -63.43 67.84
CA LEU A 752 64.87 -62.14 67.24
C LEU A 752 64.88 -62.18 65.71
N GLU A 753 65.32 -63.28 65.11
CA GLU A 753 65.27 -63.45 63.65
C GLU A 753 63.85 -63.64 63.15
N LEU A 754 63.00 -64.32 63.93
CA LEU A 754 61.57 -64.41 63.61
C LEU A 754 60.92 -63.02 63.58
N GLU A 755 61.24 -62.14 64.55
CA GLU A 755 60.70 -60.78 64.56
C GLU A 755 61.30 -59.90 63.44
N ILE A 756 62.58 -60.03 63.10
CA ILE A 756 63.16 -59.36 61.91
C ILE A 756 62.44 -59.82 60.64
N LYS A 757 62.28 -61.14 60.44
CA LYS A 757 61.54 -61.73 59.31
C LYS A 757 60.06 -61.32 59.29
N ARG A 758 59.47 -61.00 60.46
CA ARG A 758 58.10 -60.45 60.58
C ARG A 758 58.03 -58.97 60.21
N LEU A 759 58.99 -58.17 60.66
CA LEU A 759 59.05 -56.74 60.37
C LEU A 759 59.35 -56.46 58.90
N SER A 760 60.26 -57.20 58.26
CA SER A 760 60.49 -57.09 56.81
C SER A 760 59.22 -57.36 56.00
N LYS A 761 58.48 -58.44 56.31
CA LYS A 761 57.20 -58.73 55.66
C LYS A 761 56.16 -57.62 55.84
N LEU A 762 56.11 -56.99 57.01
CA LEU A 762 55.22 -55.86 57.25
C LEU A 762 55.61 -54.64 56.41
N ILE A 763 56.91 -54.37 56.23
CA ILE A 763 57.39 -53.31 55.34
C ILE A 763 57.00 -53.63 53.88
N ASP A 764 57.30 -54.83 53.38
CA ASP A 764 56.94 -55.27 52.03
C ASP A 764 55.42 -55.15 51.78
N GLU A 765 54.60 -55.51 52.78
CA GLU A 765 53.16 -55.34 52.74
C GLU A 765 52.70 -53.87 52.73
N HIS A 766 53.39 -52.98 53.46
CA HIS A 766 53.07 -51.55 53.49
C HIS A 766 53.46 -50.85 52.18
N ASP A 767 54.63 -51.17 51.62
CA ASP A 767 55.07 -50.66 50.32
C ASP A 767 54.17 -51.17 49.19
N GLY A 768 53.76 -52.45 49.24
CA GLY A 768 52.76 -53.00 48.32
C GLY A 768 51.40 -52.27 48.37
N LYS A 769 50.95 -51.88 49.57
CA LYS A 769 49.74 -51.07 49.77
C LYS A 769 49.93 -49.64 49.24
N ALA A 770 51.12 -49.04 49.43
CA ALA A 770 51.44 -47.70 48.92
C ALA A 770 51.46 -47.64 47.38
N VAL A 771 52.06 -48.62 46.71
CA VAL A 771 52.05 -48.72 45.23
C VAL A 771 50.62 -48.91 44.70
N GLN A 772 49.79 -49.72 45.34
CA GLN A 772 48.37 -49.86 44.97
C GLN A 772 47.59 -48.53 45.14
N ALA A 773 47.83 -47.79 46.22
CA ALA A 773 47.26 -46.47 46.44
C ALA A 773 47.70 -45.46 45.36
N GLN A 774 48.98 -45.48 44.97
CA GLN A 774 49.50 -44.61 43.90
C GLN A 774 48.88 -44.92 42.54
N VAL A 775 48.72 -46.21 42.19
CA VAL A 775 48.07 -46.65 40.93
C VAL A 775 46.58 -46.30 40.90
N THR A 776 45.87 -46.38 42.03
CA THR A 776 44.47 -45.94 42.12
C THR A 776 44.34 -44.42 42.06
N TRP A 777 45.25 -43.67 42.69
CA TRP A 777 45.30 -42.21 42.60
C TRP A 777 45.55 -41.71 41.17
N LEU A 778 46.53 -42.28 40.46
CA LEU A 778 46.79 -41.94 39.05
C LEU A 778 45.58 -42.22 38.14
N ARG A 779 44.83 -43.29 38.42
CA ARG A 779 43.58 -43.61 37.69
C ARG A 779 42.50 -42.57 37.95
N LEU A 780 42.23 -42.24 39.22
CA LEU A 780 41.26 -41.19 39.57
C LEU A 780 41.67 -39.82 38.98
N GLN A 781 42.97 -39.51 38.93
CA GLN A 781 43.46 -38.29 38.28
C GLN A 781 43.16 -38.29 36.78
N GLN A 782 43.38 -39.41 36.08
CA GLN A 782 43.08 -39.51 34.64
C GLN A 782 41.57 -39.52 34.34
N GLU A 783 40.76 -40.11 35.22
CA GLU A 783 39.29 -40.04 35.16
C GLU A 783 38.81 -38.60 35.41
N MET A 784 39.36 -37.89 36.40
CA MET A 784 39.07 -36.49 36.68
C MET A 784 39.42 -35.58 35.49
N VAL A 785 40.58 -35.77 34.86
CA VAL A 785 40.99 -34.98 33.67
C VAL A 785 40.02 -35.18 32.50
N LYS A 786 39.53 -36.40 32.27
CA LYS A 786 38.49 -36.65 31.26
C LYS A 786 37.19 -35.94 31.59
N VAL A 787 36.72 -36.05 32.83
CA VAL A 787 35.49 -35.37 33.28
C VAL A 787 35.59 -33.85 33.15
N THR A 788 36.77 -33.26 33.39
CA THR A 788 36.97 -31.81 33.12
C THR A 788 36.96 -31.47 31.63
N GLN A 789 37.50 -32.31 30.75
CA GLN A 789 37.43 -32.10 29.29
C GLN A 789 35.99 -32.25 28.78
N GLU A 790 35.26 -33.27 29.24
CA GLU A 790 33.83 -33.45 28.96
C GLU A 790 33.01 -32.25 29.49
N GLN A 791 33.36 -31.69 30.65
CA GLN A 791 32.73 -30.47 31.19
C GLN A 791 33.02 -29.23 30.34
N GLU A 792 34.23 -29.07 29.81
CA GLU A 792 34.59 -27.97 28.90
C GLU A 792 33.84 -28.07 27.57
N GLU A 793 33.69 -29.27 26.99
CA GLU A 793 32.87 -29.51 25.79
C GLU A 793 31.37 -29.26 26.05
N GLN A 794 30.85 -29.68 27.22
CA GLN A 794 29.49 -29.37 27.67
C GLN A 794 29.27 -27.86 27.81
N LEU A 795 30.23 -27.11 28.36
CA LEU A 795 30.15 -25.65 28.48
C LEU A 795 30.22 -24.95 27.12
N ALA A 796 31.09 -25.40 26.21
CA ALA A 796 31.21 -24.85 24.87
C ALA A 796 29.93 -25.07 24.03
N SER A 797 29.33 -26.27 24.12
CA SER A 797 28.08 -26.59 23.45
C SER A 797 26.85 -25.91 24.09
N LEU A 798 26.85 -25.73 25.42
CA LEU A 798 25.88 -24.89 26.13
C LEU A 798 25.94 -23.42 25.65
N ASP A 799 27.14 -22.85 25.50
CA ASP A 799 27.32 -21.47 25.04
C ASP A 799 27.02 -21.28 23.55
N ALA A 800 27.25 -22.30 22.72
CA ALA A 800 26.74 -22.32 21.35
C ALA A 800 25.19 -22.32 21.35
N SER A 801 24.58 -23.16 22.19
CA SER A 801 23.12 -23.25 22.33
C SER A 801 22.50 -21.94 22.82
N LYS A 802 23.12 -21.25 23.79
CA LYS A 802 22.69 -19.90 24.25
C LYS A 802 22.72 -18.88 23.10
N LYS A 803 23.76 -18.89 22.26
CA LYS A 803 23.89 -17.99 21.11
C LYS A 803 22.80 -18.27 20.07
N GLU A 804 22.52 -19.53 19.79
CA GLU A 804 21.42 -19.91 18.89
C GLU A 804 20.05 -19.50 19.46
N LEU A 805 19.80 -19.76 20.75
CA LEU A 805 18.57 -19.35 21.44
C LEU A 805 18.36 -17.84 21.32
N HIS A 806 19.39 -17.03 21.60
CA HIS A 806 19.31 -15.57 21.47
C HIS A 806 19.08 -15.10 20.01
N ILE A 807 19.71 -15.76 19.02
CA ILE A 807 19.45 -15.50 17.59
C ILE A 807 17.98 -15.83 17.25
N MET A 808 17.42 -16.89 17.82
CA MET A 808 16.03 -17.29 17.62
C MET A 808 15.04 -16.37 18.35
N GLU A 809 15.36 -15.85 19.54
CA GLU A 809 14.60 -14.77 20.20
C GLU A 809 14.60 -13.49 19.36
N GLN A 810 15.77 -13.05 18.86
CA GLN A 810 15.82 -11.88 17.98
C GLN A 810 15.10 -12.12 16.64
N LYS A 811 15.04 -13.35 16.12
CA LYS A 811 14.21 -13.69 14.94
C LYS A 811 12.73 -13.62 15.30
N LYS A 812 12.33 -14.22 16.43
CA LYS A 812 10.96 -14.21 16.97
C LYS A 812 10.44 -12.77 17.10
N LEU A 813 11.15 -11.90 17.82
CA LEU A 813 10.77 -10.50 18.02
C LEU A 813 10.60 -9.73 16.69
N ARG A 814 11.48 -9.98 15.70
CA ARG A 814 11.37 -9.38 14.36
C ARG A 814 10.20 -9.92 13.54
N VAL A 815 9.75 -11.15 13.79
CA VAL A 815 8.55 -11.73 13.17
C VAL A 815 7.28 -11.26 13.87
N GLU A 816 7.28 -11.20 15.21
CA GLU A 816 6.17 -10.65 16.01
C GLU A 816 5.91 -9.17 15.67
N SER A 817 6.96 -8.35 15.63
CA SER A 817 6.86 -6.93 15.22
C SER A 817 6.28 -6.75 13.80
N LYS A 818 6.63 -7.63 12.85
CA LYS A 818 6.00 -7.66 11.52
C LYS A 818 4.54 -8.07 11.57
N ILE A 819 4.20 -9.13 12.31
CA ILE A 819 2.81 -9.57 12.49
C ILE A 819 1.96 -8.48 13.16
N GLU A 820 2.54 -7.68 14.05
CA GLU A 820 1.87 -6.52 14.67
C GLU A 820 1.69 -5.35 13.71
N GLN A 821 2.63 -5.12 12.77
CA GLN A 821 2.47 -4.14 11.70
C GLN A 821 1.38 -4.58 10.70
N GLU A 822 1.44 -5.81 10.19
CA GLU A 822 0.42 -6.39 9.31
C GLU A 822 -0.99 -6.34 9.96
N LYS A 823 -1.08 -6.57 11.28
CA LYS A 823 -2.33 -6.43 12.06
C LYS A 823 -2.80 -4.98 12.26
N LYS A 824 -1.94 -3.97 12.09
CA LYS A 824 -2.36 -2.55 12.05
C LYS A 824 -2.85 -2.20 10.65
N GLU A 825 -2.08 -2.53 9.63
CA GLU A 825 -2.44 -2.32 8.22
C GLU A 825 -3.76 -3.03 7.86
N GLN A 826 -3.98 -4.27 8.33
CA GLN A 826 -5.27 -4.96 8.19
C GLN A 826 -6.42 -4.21 8.88
N LYS A 827 -6.20 -3.64 10.08
CA LYS A 827 -7.24 -2.86 10.77
C LYS A 827 -7.54 -1.55 10.03
N GLU A 828 -6.52 -0.87 9.51
CA GLU A 828 -6.68 0.35 8.72
C GLU A 828 -7.47 0.07 7.43
N ILE A 829 -7.17 -1.04 6.74
CA ILE A 829 -7.96 -1.54 5.60
C ILE A 829 -9.40 -1.87 6.02
N GLU A 830 -9.60 -2.55 7.15
CA GLU A 830 -10.94 -2.84 7.68
C GLU A 830 -11.73 -1.57 8.05
N HIS A 831 -11.07 -0.53 8.58
CA HIS A 831 -11.70 0.76 8.86
C HIS A 831 -12.10 1.45 7.56
N HIS A 832 -11.19 1.58 6.58
CA HIS A 832 -11.51 2.14 5.26
C HIS A 832 -12.63 1.36 4.54
N MET A 833 -12.68 0.04 4.67
CA MET A 833 -13.76 -0.77 4.09
C MET A 833 -15.12 -0.52 4.78
N LYS A 834 -15.12 -0.29 6.10
CA LYS A 834 -16.33 0.13 6.86
C LYS A 834 -16.75 1.55 6.48
N ASP A 835 -15.81 2.46 6.25
CA ASP A 835 -16.09 3.83 5.80
C ASP A 835 -16.70 3.85 4.39
N LEU A 836 -16.16 3.06 3.46
CA LEU A 836 -16.71 2.89 2.11
C LEU A 836 -18.10 2.26 2.11
N ASP A 837 -18.37 1.27 2.98
CA ASP A 837 -19.71 0.69 3.16
C ASP A 837 -20.69 1.70 3.78
N ASN A 838 -20.24 2.53 4.72
CA ASN A 838 -21.02 3.64 5.26
C ASN A 838 -21.34 4.71 4.20
N ASP A 839 -20.38 5.06 3.34
CA ASP A 839 -20.60 6.01 2.23
C ASP A 839 -21.47 5.43 1.12
N LEU A 840 -21.36 4.13 0.83
CA LEU A 840 -22.28 3.41 -0.06
C LEU A 840 -23.72 3.42 0.49
N LYS A 841 -23.90 3.24 1.81
CA LYS A 841 -25.21 3.38 2.47
C LYS A 841 -25.74 4.81 2.41
N LYS A 842 -24.89 5.84 2.63
CA LYS A 842 -25.26 7.25 2.44
C LYS A 842 -25.69 7.52 1.00
N LEU A 843 -24.95 7.03 0.01
CA LEU A 843 -25.26 7.18 -1.40
C LEU A 843 -26.60 6.51 -1.76
N ASN A 844 -26.85 5.29 -1.29
CA ASN A 844 -28.12 4.60 -1.50
C ASN A 844 -29.31 5.32 -0.84
N MET A 845 -29.13 5.91 0.35
CA MET A 845 -30.15 6.76 0.99
C MET A 845 -30.41 8.04 0.19
N LEU A 846 -29.36 8.67 -0.36
CA LEU A 846 -29.49 9.87 -1.20
C LEU A 846 -30.13 9.56 -2.56
N MET A 847 -29.80 8.43 -3.20
CA MET A 847 -30.47 7.98 -4.42
C MET A 847 -31.95 7.69 -4.19
N ASN A 848 -32.29 6.96 -3.13
CA ASN A 848 -33.70 6.71 -2.77
C ASN A 848 -34.44 8.01 -2.46
N LYS A 849 -33.82 8.94 -1.72
CA LYS A 849 -34.44 10.24 -1.43
C LYS A 849 -34.64 11.08 -2.69
N ASN A 850 -33.65 11.14 -3.58
CA ASN A 850 -33.75 11.85 -4.86
C ASN A 850 -34.84 11.23 -5.73
N ARG A 851 -34.94 9.89 -5.79
CA ARG A 851 -36.00 9.18 -6.52
C ARG A 851 -37.37 9.54 -5.96
N CYS A 852 -37.58 9.44 -4.64
CA CYS A 852 -38.86 9.82 -4.03
C CYS A 852 -39.20 11.30 -4.27
N SER A 853 -38.25 12.23 -4.18
CA SER A 853 -38.52 13.63 -4.53
C SER A 853 -38.81 13.85 -6.01
N SER A 854 -38.29 13.00 -6.90
CA SER A 854 -38.62 13.03 -8.34
C SER A 854 -40.02 12.46 -8.60
N GLU A 855 -40.37 11.35 -7.95
CA GLU A 855 -41.72 10.74 -7.98
C GLU A 855 -42.78 11.72 -7.42
N GLU A 856 -42.47 12.39 -6.31
CA GLU A 856 -43.29 13.47 -5.72
C GLU A 856 -43.42 14.68 -6.65
N LEU A 857 -42.32 15.15 -7.26
CA LEU A 857 -42.34 16.33 -8.13
C LEU A 857 -43.04 16.04 -9.47
N GLU A 858 -42.86 14.84 -10.05
CA GLU A 858 -43.68 14.39 -11.17
C GLU A 858 -45.16 14.32 -10.79
N GLN A 859 -45.51 13.78 -9.62
CA GLN A 859 -46.90 13.68 -9.19
C GLN A 859 -47.52 15.06 -8.94
N ASN A 860 -46.77 15.99 -8.36
CA ASN A 860 -47.19 17.39 -8.21
C ASN A 860 -47.36 18.06 -9.58
N ASN A 861 -46.45 17.83 -10.55
CA ASN A 861 -46.60 18.32 -11.92
C ASN A 861 -47.84 17.74 -12.62
N ARG A 862 -48.14 16.44 -12.44
CA ARG A 862 -49.39 15.83 -12.93
C ARG A 862 -50.63 16.48 -12.31
N VAL A 863 -50.57 16.87 -11.03
CA VAL A 863 -51.67 17.57 -10.36
C VAL A 863 -51.84 19.00 -10.89
N THR A 864 -50.76 19.78 -11.00
CA THR A 864 -50.81 21.16 -11.49
C THR A 864 -51.16 21.24 -12.98
N GLU A 865 -50.67 20.30 -13.82
CA GLU A 865 -51.11 20.15 -15.21
C GLU A 865 -52.62 19.89 -15.28
N ASN A 866 -53.14 18.98 -14.46
CA ASN A 866 -54.59 18.75 -14.38
C ASN A 866 -55.36 19.98 -13.89
N GLU A 867 -54.78 20.82 -13.03
CA GLU A 867 -55.38 22.09 -12.60
C GLU A 867 -55.36 23.15 -13.70
N PHE A 868 -54.27 23.29 -14.44
CA PHE A 868 -54.21 24.15 -15.63
C PHE A 868 -55.19 23.69 -16.70
N VAL A 869 -55.32 22.38 -16.95
CA VAL A 869 -56.32 21.82 -17.89
C VAL A 869 -57.76 22.04 -17.40
N ARG A 870 -58.03 21.98 -16.08
CA ARG A 870 -59.34 22.36 -15.51
C ARG A 870 -59.62 23.85 -15.65
N SER A 871 -58.61 24.70 -15.44
CA SER A 871 -58.71 26.16 -15.55
C SER A 871 -58.91 26.59 -17.01
N LEU A 872 -58.19 25.99 -17.95
CA LEU A 872 -58.38 26.17 -19.39
C LEU A 872 -59.81 25.79 -19.79
N LYS A 873 -60.28 24.61 -19.37
CA LYS A 873 -61.67 24.17 -19.59
C LYS A 873 -62.72 25.00 -18.84
N ALA A 874 -62.32 25.87 -17.90
CA ALA A 874 -63.21 26.86 -17.31
C ALA A 874 -63.25 28.14 -18.18
N SER A 875 -62.10 28.69 -18.56
CA SER A 875 -62.02 29.89 -19.40
C SER A 875 -62.53 29.66 -20.83
N GLU A 876 -62.37 28.45 -21.39
CA GLU A 876 -63.02 28.02 -22.64
C GLU A 876 -64.55 28.12 -22.53
N ARG A 877 -65.14 27.57 -21.45
CA ARG A 877 -66.60 27.63 -21.21
C ARG A 877 -67.08 29.05 -20.97
N GLU A 878 -66.27 29.90 -20.34
CA GLU A 878 -66.60 31.32 -20.17
C GLU A 878 -66.50 32.09 -21.49
N THR A 879 -65.50 31.79 -22.32
CA THR A 879 -65.36 32.35 -23.67
C THR A 879 -66.54 31.95 -24.55
N ILE A 880 -66.96 30.68 -24.52
CA ILE A 880 -68.17 30.20 -25.22
C ILE A 880 -69.41 30.97 -24.72
N LYS A 881 -69.64 31.04 -23.39
CA LYS A 881 -70.77 31.81 -22.82
C LYS A 881 -70.75 33.30 -23.18
N MET A 882 -69.57 33.89 -23.38
CA MET A 882 -69.44 35.28 -23.81
C MET A 882 -69.65 35.44 -25.32
N GLN A 883 -69.27 34.44 -26.13
CA GLN A 883 -69.61 34.37 -27.55
C GLN A 883 -71.12 34.17 -27.74
N ASP A 884 -71.76 33.29 -26.97
CA ASP A 884 -73.22 33.08 -27.00
C ASP A 884 -73.98 34.38 -26.67
N LYS A 885 -73.54 35.12 -25.65
CA LYS A 885 -74.08 36.47 -25.35
C LYS A 885 -73.82 37.47 -26.47
N LEU A 886 -72.67 37.42 -27.13
CA LEU A 886 -72.36 38.31 -28.25
C LEU A 886 -73.22 37.99 -29.48
N ASN A 887 -73.49 36.71 -29.73
CA ASN A 887 -74.42 36.24 -30.75
C ASN A 887 -75.84 36.76 -30.43
N GLN A 888 -76.32 36.54 -29.20
CA GLN A 888 -77.63 37.05 -28.72
C GLN A 888 -77.74 38.57 -28.87
N LEU A 889 -76.73 39.35 -28.42
CA LEU A 889 -76.71 40.80 -28.61
C LEU A 889 -76.65 41.23 -30.09
N SER A 890 -76.10 40.40 -30.98
CA SER A 890 -76.11 40.65 -32.43
C SER A 890 -77.47 40.37 -33.06
N GLU A 891 -78.20 39.36 -32.57
CA GLU A 891 -79.57 39.03 -32.97
C GLU A 891 -80.58 40.06 -32.43
N GLU A 892 -80.44 40.48 -31.16
CA GLU A 892 -81.17 41.61 -30.58
C GLU A 892 -80.93 42.90 -31.37
N LYS A 893 -79.68 43.20 -31.73
CA LYS A 893 -79.35 44.34 -32.58
C LYS A 893 -79.98 44.23 -33.98
N ALA A 894 -79.98 43.05 -34.59
CA ALA A 894 -80.58 42.83 -35.91
C ALA A 894 -82.11 42.98 -35.87
N THR A 895 -82.77 42.42 -34.85
CA THR A 895 -84.23 42.57 -34.65
C THR A 895 -84.62 44.01 -34.35
N LEU A 896 -83.86 44.74 -33.53
CA LEU A 896 -84.07 46.17 -33.29
C LEU A 896 -83.85 47.03 -34.55
N LEU A 897 -82.89 46.68 -35.42
CA LEU A 897 -82.71 47.35 -36.71
C LEU A 897 -83.87 47.08 -37.67
N ASN A 898 -84.39 45.85 -37.72
CA ASN A 898 -85.58 45.53 -38.51
C ASN A 898 -86.81 46.29 -38.01
N GLN A 899 -87.04 46.32 -36.68
CA GLN A 899 -88.13 47.10 -36.06
C GLN A 899 -87.99 48.61 -36.35
N LEU A 900 -86.77 49.15 -36.42
CA LEU A 900 -86.54 50.54 -36.81
C LEU A 900 -86.92 50.79 -38.28
N VAL A 901 -86.53 49.90 -39.20
CA VAL A 901 -86.89 50.00 -40.63
C VAL A 901 -88.40 49.85 -40.83
N GLU A 902 -89.06 48.96 -40.09
CA GLU A 902 -90.53 48.85 -40.08
C GLU A 902 -91.18 50.13 -39.55
N ALA A 903 -90.65 50.74 -38.48
CA ALA A 903 -91.15 52.00 -37.95
C ALA A 903 -90.97 53.17 -38.93
N GLU A 904 -89.82 53.28 -39.60
CA GLU A 904 -89.59 54.26 -40.67
C GLU A 904 -90.58 54.06 -41.84
N HIS A 905 -90.84 52.81 -42.24
CA HIS A 905 -91.83 52.50 -43.27
C HIS A 905 -93.26 52.91 -42.85
N GLN A 906 -93.65 52.67 -41.60
CA GLN A 906 -94.94 53.12 -41.07
C GLN A 906 -95.05 54.65 -41.02
N ILE A 907 -93.99 55.37 -40.63
CA ILE A 907 -93.95 56.84 -40.66
C ILE A 907 -94.18 57.35 -42.09
N MET A 908 -93.49 56.77 -43.08
CA MET A 908 -93.66 57.10 -44.51
C MET A 908 -95.11 56.87 -45.00
N LEU A 909 -95.75 55.77 -44.60
CA LEU A 909 -97.15 55.49 -44.92
C LEU A 909 -98.11 56.50 -44.27
N TRP A 910 -97.86 56.95 -43.04
CA TRP A 910 -98.66 57.98 -42.38
C TRP A 910 -98.45 59.37 -42.98
N GLU A 911 -97.22 59.73 -43.36
CA GLU A 911 -96.92 61.01 -44.00
C GLU A 911 -97.62 61.13 -45.37
N LYS A 912 -97.62 60.06 -46.17
CA LYS A 912 -98.38 60.00 -47.43
C LYS A 912 -99.90 60.09 -47.22
N LYS A 913 -100.45 59.46 -46.17
CA LYS A 913 -101.87 59.64 -45.78
C LYS A 913 -102.18 61.08 -45.40
N ILE A 914 -101.27 61.78 -44.72
CA ILE A 914 -101.43 63.19 -44.33
C ILE A 914 -101.36 64.12 -45.54
N GLN A 915 -100.58 63.80 -46.58
CA GLN A 915 -100.58 64.55 -47.84
C GLN A 915 -101.93 64.44 -48.55
N LEU A 916 -102.41 63.22 -48.80
CA LEU A 916 -103.73 62.97 -49.41
C LEU A 916 -104.88 63.62 -48.62
N ALA A 917 -104.82 63.60 -47.28
CA ALA A 917 -105.83 64.24 -46.42
C ALA A 917 -105.77 65.79 -46.42
N LYS A 918 -104.67 66.40 -46.88
CA LYS A 918 -104.57 67.86 -47.11
C LYS A 918 -105.12 68.20 -48.50
N GLU A 919 -104.70 67.46 -49.53
CA GLU A 919 -105.15 67.64 -50.92
C GLU A 919 -106.68 67.49 -51.02
N MET A 920 -107.23 66.45 -50.41
CA MET A 920 -108.67 66.17 -50.32
C MET A 920 -109.44 67.19 -49.45
N ARG A 921 -108.75 68.00 -48.63
CA ARG A 921 -109.38 69.13 -47.92
C ARG A 921 -109.38 70.40 -48.78
N SER A 922 -108.32 70.65 -49.55
CA SER A 922 -108.28 71.78 -50.50
C SER A 922 -109.23 71.63 -51.70
N SER A 923 -109.68 70.42 -52.03
CA SER A 923 -110.58 70.16 -53.17
C SER A 923 -112.08 70.17 -52.84
N VAL A 924 -112.47 70.54 -51.62
CA VAL A 924 -113.88 70.44 -51.14
C VAL A 924 -114.52 71.83 -50.84
N ASP A 925 -113.73 72.90 -50.77
CA ASP A 925 -114.20 74.26 -50.43
C ASP A 925 -114.30 75.19 -51.66
N SER A 926 -115.17 74.89 -52.64
CA SER A 926 -115.48 75.83 -53.75
C SER A 926 -116.89 75.68 -54.36
N GLU A 927 -117.59 76.82 -54.56
CA GLU A 927 -118.89 76.94 -55.23
C GLU A 927 -118.88 78.06 -56.32
N ILE A 928 -119.88 78.09 -57.22
CA ILE A 928 -119.73 78.57 -58.61
C ILE A 928 -120.59 79.82 -58.96
N GLY A 929 -120.04 80.69 -59.80
CA GLY A 929 -120.48 82.09 -60.05
C GLY A 929 -121.68 82.39 -60.97
N GLN A 930 -121.85 83.67 -61.34
CA GLN A 930 -122.95 84.12 -62.24
C GLN A 930 -122.82 85.50 -62.96
N THR A 931 -121.69 86.22 -62.89
CA THR A 931 -121.65 87.68 -63.21
C THR A 931 -121.27 88.09 -64.64
N GLU A 932 -120.22 87.53 -65.26
CA GLU A 932 -119.56 88.23 -66.39
C GLU A 932 -120.21 88.09 -67.78
N ILE A 933 -121.05 87.09 -68.05
CA ILE A 933 -121.63 86.83 -69.39
C ILE A 933 -122.42 88.05 -69.95
N ARG A 934 -122.85 88.96 -69.07
CA ARG A 934 -123.55 90.21 -69.45
C ARG A 934 -122.61 91.37 -69.85
N ALA A 935 -121.33 91.33 -69.48
CA ALA A 935 -120.35 92.36 -69.80
C ALA A 935 -119.79 92.26 -71.23
N MET A 936 -119.64 91.03 -71.74
CA MET A 936 -118.97 90.72 -73.02
C MET A 936 -119.54 91.49 -74.23
N LYS A 937 -120.83 91.86 -74.22
CA LYS A 937 -121.46 92.60 -75.33
C LYS A 937 -121.09 94.09 -75.40
N GLY A 938 -120.49 94.66 -74.34
CA GLY A 938 -119.99 96.05 -74.36
C GLY A 938 -118.58 96.19 -74.93
N GLU A 939 -117.73 95.18 -74.77
CA GLU A 939 -116.29 95.28 -75.06
C GLU A 939 -115.97 95.33 -76.57
N ILE A 940 -116.80 94.68 -77.40
CA ILE A 940 -116.62 94.57 -78.86
C ILE A 940 -116.48 95.93 -79.57
N HIS A 941 -117.10 97.00 -79.06
CA HIS A 941 -116.94 98.34 -79.64
C HIS A 941 -115.70 99.10 -79.11
N ARG A 942 -115.24 98.82 -77.88
CA ARG A 942 -113.99 99.37 -77.33
C ARG A 942 -112.75 98.76 -78.00
N MET A 943 -112.79 97.45 -78.27
CA MET A 943 -111.64 96.72 -78.85
C MET A 943 -111.15 97.30 -80.18
N LYS A 944 -112.04 97.84 -81.03
CA LYS A 944 -111.65 98.44 -82.32
C LYS A 944 -110.75 99.68 -82.18
N VAL A 945 -110.92 100.47 -81.12
CA VAL A 945 -110.02 101.61 -80.82
C VAL A 945 -108.77 101.13 -80.08
N ARG A 946 -108.91 100.09 -79.24
CA ARG A 946 -107.82 99.42 -78.51
C ARG A 946 -106.74 98.86 -79.47
N LEU A 947 -107.14 98.31 -80.62
CA LEU A 947 -106.26 97.77 -81.66
C LEU A 947 -105.18 98.77 -82.14
N GLY A 948 -105.54 100.04 -82.33
CA GLY A 948 -104.61 101.09 -82.77
C GLY A 948 -103.60 101.52 -81.70
N GLN A 949 -103.86 101.20 -80.43
CA GLN A 949 -102.95 101.44 -79.31
C GLN A 949 -102.06 100.21 -79.04
N LEU A 950 -102.61 99.01 -79.20
CA LEU A 950 -101.91 97.73 -79.03
C LEU A 950 -100.65 97.60 -79.89
N LEU A 951 -100.69 98.01 -81.17
CA LEU A 951 -99.50 97.99 -82.05
C LEU A 951 -98.32 98.82 -81.49
N LYS A 952 -98.59 99.92 -80.79
CA LYS A 952 -97.55 100.76 -80.15
C LYS A 952 -97.10 100.23 -78.78
N GLN A 953 -97.84 99.28 -78.19
CA GLN A 953 -97.42 98.53 -77.00
C GLN A 953 -96.58 97.30 -77.39
N GLN A 954 -96.95 96.60 -78.47
CA GLN A 954 -96.26 95.43 -79.00
C GLN A 954 -94.76 95.67 -79.23
N GLU A 955 -94.39 96.79 -79.87
CA GLU A 955 -92.98 97.10 -80.13
C GLU A 955 -92.18 97.46 -78.86
N LYS A 956 -92.84 98.00 -77.83
CA LYS A 956 -92.22 98.20 -76.51
C LYS A 956 -92.01 96.87 -75.78
N MET A 957 -92.95 95.93 -75.92
CA MET A 957 -92.90 94.61 -75.31
C MET A 957 -91.71 93.78 -75.85
N ILE A 958 -91.48 93.77 -77.16
CA ILE A 958 -90.34 93.06 -77.78
C ILE A 958 -89.00 93.55 -77.22
N ARG A 959 -88.81 94.88 -77.13
CA ARG A 959 -87.58 95.47 -76.57
C ARG A 959 -87.42 95.18 -75.06
N ALA A 960 -88.53 95.01 -74.33
CA ALA A 960 -88.50 94.59 -72.92
C ALA A 960 -88.11 93.10 -72.78
N MET A 961 -88.58 92.23 -73.68
CA MET A 961 -88.24 90.79 -73.69
C MET A 961 -86.76 90.55 -73.98
N GLU A 962 -86.16 91.24 -74.95
CA GLU A 962 -84.71 91.18 -75.21
C GLU A 962 -83.89 91.60 -73.96
N LEU A 963 -84.32 92.69 -73.32
CA LEU A 963 -83.68 93.23 -72.13
C LEU A 963 -83.89 92.31 -70.90
N ALA A 964 -84.94 91.49 -70.89
CA ALA A 964 -85.13 90.45 -69.88
C ALA A 964 -84.14 89.27 -70.03
N VAL A 965 -83.78 88.88 -71.26
CA VAL A 965 -82.70 87.89 -71.49
C VAL A 965 -81.36 88.45 -71.04
N ALA A 966 -81.04 89.70 -71.36
CA ALA A 966 -79.83 90.36 -70.88
C ALA A 966 -79.80 90.51 -69.35
N ARG A 967 -80.94 90.75 -68.70
CA ARG A 967 -81.09 90.70 -67.23
C ARG A 967 -80.85 89.29 -66.69
N ARG A 968 -81.32 88.23 -67.37
CA ARG A 968 -81.05 86.84 -66.96
C ARG A 968 -79.56 86.50 -67.06
N GLU A 969 -78.90 86.89 -68.15
CA GLU A 969 -77.45 86.66 -68.34
C GLU A 969 -76.61 87.43 -67.30
N THR A 970 -76.97 88.68 -67.00
CA THR A 970 -76.34 89.45 -65.90
C THR A 970 -76.66 88.92 -64.51
N VAL A 971 -77.87 88.40 -64.25
CA VAL A 971 -78.20 87.74 -62.98
C VAL A 971 -77.46 86.41 -62.81
N THR A 972 -77.31 85.57 -63.85
CA THR A 972 -76.48 84.37 -63.72
C THR A 972 -75.00 84.69 -63.52
N THR A 973 -74.43 85.66 -64.24
CA THR A 973 -73.02 86.05 -64.02
C THR A 973 -72.81 86.72 -62.66
N GLN A 974 -73.78 87.47 -62.14
CA GLN A 974 -73.76 88.02 -60.78
C GLN A 974 -73.90 86.92 -59.71
N ALA A 975 -74.74 85.90 -59.93
CA ALA A 975 -74.86 84.75 -59.05
C ALA A 975 -73.60 83.85 -59.06
N GLU A 976 -72.95 83.67 -60.21
CA GLU A 976 -71.66 82.99 -60.32
C GLU A 976 -70.53 83.78 -59.65
N GLY A 977 -70.55 85.12 -59.72
CA GLY A 977 -69.65 85.99 -58.97
C GLY A 977 -69.89 85.89 -57.45
N GLN A 978 -71.15 85.90 -57.01
CA GLN A 978 -71.50 85.75 -55.59
C GLN A 978 -71.17 84.35 -55.04
N ARG A 979 -71.25 83.29 -55.86
CA ARG A 979 -70.75 81.95 -55.48
C ARG A 979 -69.22 81.87 -55.32
N LYS A 980 -68.47 82.92 -55.68
CA LYS A 980 -67.02 83.07 -55.46
C LYS A 980 -66.65 84.08 -54.36
N MET A 981 -67.63 84.65 -53.65
CA MET A 981 -67.44 85.61 -52.55
C MET A 981 -68.25 85.20 -51.31
N ASP A 982 -67.61 84.55 -50.35
CA ASP A 982 -68.28 83.92 -49.21
C ASP A 982 -68.74 84.96 -48.16
N ARG A 983 -70.06 85.16 -48.04
CA ARG A 983 -70.72 85.69 -46.83
C ARG A 983 -72.20 85.33 -46.77
N LYS A 984 -72.60 84.66 -45.68
CA LYS A 984 -73.92 84.07 -45.47
C LYS A 984 -74.82 85.00 -44.65
N ALA A 985 -76.09 85.11 -45.05
CA ALA A 985 -77.18 85.53 -44.16
C ALA A 985 -77.90 84.27 -43.68
N LEU A 986 -77.69 83.90 -42.40
CA LEU A 986 -78.29 82.72 -41.77
C LEU A 986 -79.28 83.18 -40.69
N THR A 987 -80.41 82.49 -40.58
CA THR A 987 -81.49 82.84 -39.65
C THR A 987 -81.06 82.73 -38.19
N ARG A 988 -81.59 83.61 -37.32
CA ARG A 988 -81.20 83.71 -35.90
C ARG A 988 -81.38 82.40 -35.11
N THR A 989 -82.40 81.63 -35.43
CA THR A 989 -82.66 80.28 -34.87
C THR A 989 -81.56 79.29 -35.23
N ASP A 990 -81.19 79.24 -36.50
CA ASP A 990 -80.20 78.30 -37.03
C ASP A 990 -78.80 78.67 -36.54
N PHE A 991 -78.52 79.98 -36.43
CA PHE A 991 -77.33 80.49 -35.75
C PHE A 991 -77.26 80.02 -34.30
N HIS A 992 -78.34 80.08 -33.53
CA HIS A 992 -78.35 79.54 -32.17
C HIS A 992 -78.21 78.01 -32.13
N HIS A 993 -78.84 77.26 -33.04
CA HIS A 993 -78.69 75.80 -33.09
C HIS A 993 -77.25 75.40 -33.43
N LYS A 994 -76.64 75.97 -34.48
CA LYS A 994 -75.23 75.72 -34.82
C LYS A 994 -74.27 76.22 -33.74
N GLN A 995 -74.57 77.35 -33.08
CA GLN A 995 -73.78 77.84 -31.95
C GLN A 995 -73.88 76.90 -30.74
N LEU A 996 -75.01 76.25 -30.51
CA LEU A 996 -75.20 75.32 -29.38
C LEU A 996 -74.62 73.93 -29.68
N GLU A 997 -74.72 73.44 -30.92
CA GLU A 997 -73.96 72.28 -31.41
C GLU A 997 -72.45 72.50 -31.31
N LEU A 998 -71.94 73.64 -31.81
CA LEU A 998 -70.52 73.98 -31.72
C LEU A 998 -70.09 74.14 -30.25
N ARG A 999 -70.94 74.68 -29.37
CA ARG A 999 -70.66 74.70 -27.91
C ARG A 999 -70.70 73.33 -27.26
N ARG A 1000 -71.47 72.35 -27.76
CA ARG A 1000 -71.31 70.94 -27.37
C ARG A 1000 -69.96 70.43 -27.87
N LYS A 1001 -69.74 70.40 -29.18
CA LYS A 1001 -68.49 69.89 -29.80
C LYS A 1001 -67.22 70.53 -29.23
N ILE A 1002 -67.20 71.82 -28.89
CA ILE A 1002 -66.07 72.49 -28.21
C ILE A 1002 -65.88 72.00 -26.76
N ARG A 1003 -66.96 71.71 -26.00
CA ARG A 1003 -66.85 71.11 -24.67
C ARG A 1003 -66.46 69.63 -24.74
N ASP A 1004 -66.97 68.91 -25.73
CA ASP A 1004 -66.71 67.48 -25.89
C ASP A 1004 -65.27 67.24 -26.36
N VAL A 1005 -64.78 68.06 -27.31
CA VAL A 1005 -63.35 68.13 -27.68
C VAL A 1005 -62.48 68.63 -26.53
N ARG A 1006 -62.92 69.60 -25.73
CA ARG A 1006 -62.17 70.01 -24.53
C ARG A 1006 -62.06 68.88 -23.52
N LYS A 1007 -63.15 68.18 -23.19
CA LYS A 1007 -63.10 66.99 -22.33
C LYS A 1007 -62.14 65.93 -22.86
N ALA A 1008 -62.24 65.59 -24.15
CA ALA A 1008 -61.29 64.65 -24.77
C ALA A 1008 -59.85 65.17 -24.75
N THR A 1009 -59.63 66.49 -24.83
CA THR A 1009 -58.29 67.10 -24.67
C THR A 1009 -57.83 67.02 -23.21
N ASP A 1010 -58.68 67.31 -22.24
CA ASP A 1010 -58.41 67.25 -20.81
C ASP A 1010 -58.10 65.79 -20.39
N GLU A 1011 -58.85 64.82 -20.92
CA GLU A 1011 -58.65 63.38 -20.77
C GLU A 1011 -57.32 62.93 -21.42
N CYS A 1012 -57.05 63.34 -22.67
CA CYS A 1012 -55.75 63.08 -23.30
C CYS A 1012 -54.58 63.74 -22.56
N THR A 1013 -54.72 64.94 -22.01
CA THR A 1013 -53.64 65.56 -21.22
C THR A 1013 -53.41 64.86 -19.89
N LYS A 1014 -54.44 64.28 -19.27
CA LYS A 1014 -54.27 63.41 -18.10
C LYS A 1014 -53.53 62.13 -18.46
N THR A 1015 -53.95 61.42 -19.49
CA THR A 1015 -53.26 60.18 -19.91
C THR A 1015 -51.83 60.46 -20.38
N VAL A 1016 -51.56 61.61 -21.00
CA VAL A 1016 -50.18 62.05 -21.29
C VAL A 1016 -49.40 62.32 -20.01
N LEU A 1017 -49.95 63.03 -19.02
CA LEU A 1017 -49.26 63.27 -17.74
C LEU A 1017 -49.00 61.96 -16.97
N GLU A 1018 -49.95 61.03 -16.95
CA GLU A 1018 -49.82 59.70 -16.35
C GLU A 1018 -48.76 58.85 -17.09
N LEU A 1019 -48.70 58.93 -18.42
CA LEU A 1019 -47.67 58.28 -19.23
C LEU A 1019 -46.29 58.93 -19.05
N GLU A 1020 -46.19 60.26 -18.94
CA GLU A 1020 -44.93 60.94 -18.63
C GLU A 1020 -44.47 60.65 -17.19
N GLU A 1021 -45.38 60.56 -16.21
CA GLU A 1021 -45.03 60.24 -14.82
C GLU A 1021 -44.58 58.78 -14.67
N THR A 1022 -45.28 57.83 -15.30
CA THR A 1022 -44.79 56.44 -15.40
C THR A 1022 -43.49 56.35 -16.18
N GLN A 1023 -43.30 57.10 -17.27
CA GLN A 1023 -42.01 57.19 -17.97
C GLN A 1023 -40.91 57.74 -17.05
N ARG A 1024 -41.15 58.80 -16.26
CA ARG A 1024 -40.18 59.34 -15.29
C ARG A 1024 -39.82 58.31 -14.21
N ASN A 1025 -40.81 57.60 -13.68
CA ASN A 1025 -40.63 56.59 -12.64
C ASN A 1025 -39.87 55.35 -13.15
N VAL A 1026 -40.14 54.91 -14.38
CA VAL A 1026 -39.34 53.86 -15.06
C VAL A 1026 -37.94 54.36 -15.38
N SER A 1027 -37.78 55.63 -15.80
CA SER A 1027 -36.47 56.21 -16.15
C SER A 1027 -35.56 56.39 -14.93
N SER A 1028 -36.11 56.84 -13.80
CA SER A 1028 -35.37 56.93 -12.53
C SER A 1028 -35.02 55.54 -12.00
N SER A 1029 -35.95 54.58 -12.04
CA SER A 1029 -35.64 53.18 -11.70
C SER A 1029 -34.61 52.56 -12.65
N LEU A 1030 -34.54 52.97 -13.92
CA LEU A 1030 -33.52 52.51 -14.86
C LEU A 1030 -32.15 53.08 -14.51
N LEU A 1031 -32.07 54.39 -14.24
CA LEU A 1031 -30.84 55.06 -13.81
C LEU A 1031 -30.30 54.46 -12.50
N GLU A 1032 -31.15 54.28 -11.48
CA GLU A 1032 -30.75 53.61 -10.23
C GLU A 1032 -30.17 52.20 -10.47
N LYS A 1033 -30.77 51.43 -11.39
CA LYS A 1033 -30.30 50.08 -11.72
C LYS A 1033 -29.01 50.12 -12.52
N GLN A 1034 -28.82 51.13 -13.37
CA GLN A 1034 -27.59 51.33 -14.15
C GLN A 1034 -26.43 51.81 -13.27
N GLU A 1035 -26.67 52.68 -12.28
CA GLU A 1035 -25.69 53.03 -11.24
C GLU A 1035 -25.32 51.81 -10.38
N LYS A 1036 -26.31 51.04 -9.94
CA LYS A 1036 -26.06 49.81 -9.16
C LYS A 1036 -25.28 48.76 -9.97
N LEU A 1037 -25.52 48.67 -11.28
CA LEU A 1037 -24.72 47.85 -12.18
C LEU A 1037 -23.30 48.39 -12.39
N SER A 1038 -23.10 49.71 -12.52
CA SER A 1038 -21.75 50.26 -12.71
C SER A 1038 -20.86 50.12 -11.46
N VAL A 1039 -21.43 50.21 -10.26
CA VAL A 1039 -20.71 49.89 -9.01
C VAL A 1039 -20.32 48.40 -8.96
N ILE A 1040 -21.28 47.49 -9.19
CA ILE A 1040 -21.01 46.04 -9.20
C ILE A 1040 -20.01 45.66 -10.30
N GLN A 1041 -20.01 46.37 -11.44
CA GLN A 1041 -19.04 46.17 -12.50
C GLN A 1041 -17.63 46.67 -12.10
N ALA A 1042 -17.51 47.83 -11.45
CA ALA A 1042 -16.21 48.28 -10.92
C ALA A 1042 -15.66 47.35 -9.81
N ASP A 1043 -16.54 46.82 -8.94
CA ASP A 1043 -16.18 45.79 -7.95
C ASP A 1043 -15.73 44.49 -8.63
N PHE A 1044 -16.37 44.09 -9.74
CA PHE A 1044 -15.97 42.93 -10.54
C PHE A 1044 -14.62 43.15 -11.24
N ASP A 1045 -14.43 44.28 -11.91
CA ASP A 1045 -13.22 44.62 -12.66
C ASP A 1045 -12.00 44.69 -11.72
N THR A 1046 -12.17 45.22 -10.50
CA THR A 1046 -11.11 45.22 -9.47
C THR A 1046 -10.80 43.82 -8.93
N LEU A 1047 -11.81 42.98 -8.71
CA LEU A 1047 -11.60 41.58 -8.32
C LEU A 1047 -10.93 40.75 -9.44
N GLU A 1048 -11.25 40.98 -10.71
CA GLU A 1048 -10.58 40.31 -11.83
C GLU A 1048 -9.12 40.78 -12.00
N ALA A 1049 -8.84 42.06 -11.79
CA ALA A 1049 -7.47 42.58 -11.71
C ALA A 1049 -6.66 41.93 -10.57
N ASP A 1050 -7.27 41.71 -9.39
CA ASP A 1050 -6.60 41.03 -8.28
C ASP A 1050 -6.43 39.52 -8.50
N LEU A 1051 -7.41 38.85 -9.11
CA LEU A 1051 -7.35 37.43 -9.43
C LEU A 1051 -6.29 37.14 -10.51
N THR A 1052 -6.18 38.01 -11.52
CA THR A 1052 -5.10 37.93 -12.53
C THR A 1052 -3.72 38.23 -11.92
N ARG A 1053 -3.60 39.21 -11.01
CA ARG A 1053 -2.38 39.51 -10.24
C ARG A 1053 -1.93 38.31 -9.39
N LEU A 1054 -2.83 37.73 -8.60
CA LEU A 1054 -2.55 36.53 -7.80
C LEU A 1054 -2.25 35.30 -8.67
N GLY A 1055 -2.91 35.17 -9.82
CA GLY A 1055 -2.65 34.13 -10.82
C GLY A 1055 -1.25 34.24 -11.45
N ALA A 1056 -0.74 35.46 -11.68
CA ALA A 1056 0.63 35.70 -12.13
C ALA A 1056 1.64 35.34 -11.02
N LEU A 1057 1.42 35.82 -9.79
CA LEU A 1057 2.28 35.58 -8.63
C LEU A 1057 2.38 34.06 -8.33
N LYS A 1058 1.26 33.33 -8.38
CA LYS A 1058 1.25 31.86 -8.24
C LYS A 1058 2.07 31.15 -9.32
N ARG A 1059 2.03 31.62 -10.57
CA ARG A 1059 2.85 31.06 -11.67
C ARG A 1059 4.33 31.37 -11.48
N GLN A 1060 4.68 32.57 -11.02
CA GLN A 1060 6.06 32.93 -10.68
C GLN A 1060 6.60 32.00 -9.58
N ASN A 1061 5.92 31.91 -8.44
CA ASN A 1061 6.34 31.06 -7.32
C ASN A 1061 6.51 29.59 -7.73
N LEU A 1062 5.60 29.07 -8.57
CA LEU A 1062 5.72 27.71 -9.11
C LEU A 1062 6.97 27.55 -9.99
N SER A 1063 7.29 28.53 -10.85
CA SER A 1063 8.49 28.51 -11.69
C SER A 1063 9.78 28.60 -10.87
N GLU A 1064 9.77 29.33 -9.74
CA GLU A 1064 10.90 29.44 -8.82
C GLU A 1064 11.09 28.16 -8.01
N ILE A 1065 10.01 27.54 -7.52
CA ILE A 1065 10.05 26.22 -6.87
C ILE A 1065 10.59 25.16 -7.83
N VAL A 1066 10.16 25.13 -9.10
CA VAL A 1066 10.69 24.20 -10.10
C VAL A 1066 12.17 24.49 -10.42
N ALA A 1067 12.60 25.75 -10.47
CA ALA A 1067 14.01 26.13 -10.62
C ALA A 1067 14.87 25.68 -9.41
N LEU A 1068 14.34 25.79 -8.19
CA LEU A 1068 15.02 25.32 -6.98
C LEU A 1068 15.07 23.79 -6.89
N GLN A 1069 13.99 23.09 -7.25
CA GLN A 1069 13.95 21.63 -7.31
C GLN A 1069 14.89 21.06 -8.39
N THR A 1070 14.95 21.69 -9.56
CA THR A 1070 15.91 21.30 -10.61
C THR A 1070 17.35 21.58 -10.18
N ARG A 1071 17.65 22.74 -9.59
CA ARG A 1071 18.95 23.04 -8.96
C ARG A 1071 19.32 22.01 -7.88
N LEU A 1072 18.38 21.60 -7.02
CA LEU A 1072 18.60 20.57 -6.01
C LEU A 1072 18.95 19.22 -6.64
N LYS A 1073 18.21 18.78 -7.66
CA LYS A 1073 18.51 17.54 -8.41
C LYS A 1073 19.89 17.59 -9.07
N HIS A 1074 20.31 18.74 -9.59
CA HIS A 1074 21.66 18.92 -10.15
C HIS A 1074 22.73 18.85 -9.06
N LEU A 1075 22.52 19.49 -7.89
CA LEU A 1075 23.42 19.41 -6.75
C LEU A 1075 23.52 17.99 -6.15
N GLN A 1076 22.42 17.24 -6.13
CA GLN A 1076 22.41 15.81 -5.78
C GLN A 1076 23.21 14.99 -6.78
N ALA A 1077 22.98 15.15 -8.09
CA ALA A 1077 23.75 14.46 -9.13
C ALA A 1077 25.25 14.83 -9.09
N VAL A 1078 25.62 16.05 -8.66
CA VAL A 1078 27.01 16.44 -8.39
C VAL A 1078 27.56 15.69 -7.17
N LYS A 1079 26.82 15.65 -6.04
CA LYS A 1079 27.22 14.91 -4.83
C LYS A 1079 27.39 13.40 -5.09
N GLU A 1080 26.62 12.85 -6.01
CA GLU A 1080 26.66 11.44 -6.44
C GLU A 1080 27.69 11.16 -7.56
N GLY A 1081 28.44 12.17 -8.03
CA GLY A 1081 29.39 12.03 -9.14
C GLY A 1081 28.78 11.78 -10.52
N ARG A 1082 27.45 11.77 -10.64
CA ARG A 1082 26.70 11.49 -11.88
C ARG A 1082 26.56 12.70 -12.81
N TYR A 1083 26.85 13.92 -12.33
CA TYR A 1083 26.71 15.15 -13.11
C TYR A 1083 27.97 15.52 -13.90
N VAL A 1084 27.88 15.47 -15.23
CA VAL A 1084 28.99 15.85 -16.12
C VAL A 1084 29.06 17.37 -16.29
N PHE A 1085 30.04 18.00 -15.64
CA PHE A 1085 30.34 19.43 -15.83
C PHE A 1085 30.83 19.71 -17.27
N LEU A 1086 29.96 20.28 -18.10
CA LEU A 1086 30.29 20.78 -19.45
C LEU A 1086 31.37 21.88 -19.43
N PHE A 1087 31.40 22.70 -18.37
CA PHE A 1087 32.36 23.78 -18.19
C PHE A 1087 33.09 23.60 -16.86
N ARG A 1088 34.30 23.03 -16.90
CA ARG A 1088 35.13 22.73 -15.72
C ARG A 1088 35.96 23.91 -15.20
N SER A 1089 36.03 25.02 -15.95
CA SER A 1089 36.77 26.23 -15.57
C SER A 1089 35.83 27.34 -15.11
N LYS A 1090 36.19 28.03 -14.01
CA LYS A 1090 35.49 29.26 -13.58
C LYS A 1090 35.42 30.31 -14.70
N GLN A 1091 36.46 30.41 -15.53
CA GLN A 1091 36.49 31.38 -16.64
C GLN A 1091 35.52 31.01 -17.76
N SER A 1092 35.44 29.73 -18.17
CA SER A 1092 34.49 29.31 -19.20
C SER A 1092 33.04 29.35 -18.70
N LEU A 1093 32.80 29.06 -17.42
CA LEU A 1093 31.49 29.24 -16.80
C LEU A 1093 31.06 30.72 -16.79
N VAL A 1094 31.97 31.66 -16.49
CA VAL A 1094 31.69 33.11 -16.53
C VAL A 1094 31.48 33.59 -17.97
N LEU A 1095 32.26 33.12 -18.95
CA LEU A 1095 32.08 33.48 -20.35
C LEU A 1095 30.74 32.98 -20.91
N GLU A 1096 30.34 31.75 -20.61
CA GLU A 1096 29.03 31.23 -21.03
C GLU A 1096 27.86 31.89 -20.27
N ARG A 1097 28.03 32.25 -18.98
CA ARG A 1097 27.05 33.07 -18.28
C ARG A 1097 26.90 34.44 -18.95
N GLN A 1098 27.99 35.15 -19.22
CA GLN A 1098 27.95 36.41 -19.98
C GLN A 1098 27.35 36.25 -21.40
N ARG A 1099 27.54 35.09 -22.05
CA ARG A 1099 26.92 34.78 -23.36
C ARG A 1099 25.41 34.60 -23.24
N LEU A 1100 24.95 33.93 -22.19
CA LEU A 1100 23.53 33.78 -21.87
C LEU A 1100 22.90 35.13 -21.46
N ASP A 1101 23.56 35.92 -20.62
CA ASP A 1101 23.11 37.24 -20.20
C ASP A 1101 22.98 38.19 -21.41
N LYS A 1102 23.99 38.21 -22.31
CA LYS A 1102 23.92 38.94 -23.59
C LYS A 1102 22.79 38.43 -24.50
N ARG A 1103 22.51 37.12 -24.51
CA ARG A 1103 21.40 36.54 -25.28
C ARG A 1103 20.04 36.90 -24.69
N LEU A 1104 19.90 36.94 -23.36
CA LEU A 1104 18.70 37.39 -22.67
C LEU A 1104 18.46 38.89 -22.91
N ALA A 1105 19.50 39.72 -22.86
CA ALA A 1105 19.41 41.14 -23.20
C ALA A 1105 19.00 41.37 -24.67
N LEU A 1106 19.51 40.57 -25.61
CA LEU A 1106 19.06 40.60 -27.01
C LEU A 1106 17.60 40.16 -27.15
N ILE A 1107 17.15 39.13 -26.43
CA ILE A 1107 15.74 38.70 -26.45
C ILE A 1107 14.84 39.78 -25.82
N ALA A 1108 15.29 40.48 -24.77
CA ALA A 1108 14.58 41.61 -24.19
C ALA A 1108 14.39 42.75 -25.22
N THR A 1109 15.45 43.18 -25.91
CA THR A 1109 15.33 44.24 -26.94
C THR A 1109 14.48 43.82 -28.14
N ILE A 1110 14.47 42.53 -28.49
CA ILE A 1110 13.52 41.98 -29.49
C ILE A 1110 12.09 42.03 -28.96
N LEU A 1111 11.83 41.67 -27.70
CA LEU A 1111 10.48 41.70 -27.11
C LEU A 1111 9.92 43.10 -26.91
N ASP A 1112 10.76 44.07 -26.52
CA ASP A 1112 10.37 45.49 -26.49
C ASP A 1112 9.95 45.95 -27.90
N ARG A 1113 10.78 45.68 -28.90
CA ARG A 1113 10.48 46.00 -30.30
C ARG A 1113 9.21 45.31 -30.81
N VAL A 1114 8.98 44.04 -30.48
CA VAL A 1114 7.77 43.30 -30.88
C VAL A 1114 6.53 43.79 -30.13
N ARG A 1115 6.66 44.29 -28.90
CA ARG A 1115 5.56 44.96 -28.18
C ARG A 1115 5.17 46.27 -28.84
N ASP A 1116 6.15 47.03 -29.32
CA ASP A 1116 5.92 48.30 -30.01
C ASP A 1116 5.38 48.08 -31.45
N GLU A 1117 5.82 47.03 -32.14
CA GLU A 1117 5.31 46.62 -33.46
C GLU A 1117 3.90 45.97 -33.39
N TYR A 1118 3.52 45.33 -32.27
CA TYR A 1118 2.23 44.62 -32.11
C TYR A 1118 1.53 44.90 -30.77
N PRO A 1119 0.86 46.07 -30.61
CA PRO A 1119 0.12 46.42 -29.39
C PRO A 1119 -0.95 45.41 -28.97
N GLN A 1120 -1.53 44.67 -29.93
CA GLN A 1120 -2.56 43.65 -29.71
C GLN A 1120 -2.10 42.50 -28.79
N PHE A 1121 -0.78 42.26 -28.69
CA PHE A 1121 -0.20 41.22 -27.83
C PHE A 1121 0.52 41.79 -26.61
N GLN A 1122 0.36 43.08 -26.30
CA GLN A 1122 1.10 43.76 -25.22
C GLN A 1122 0.97 43.05 -23.88
N GLU A 1123 -0.22 42.56 -23.51
CA GLU A 1123 -0.44 41.79 -22.29
C GLU A 1123 0.30 40.44 -22.24
N ALA A 1124 0.43 39.75 -23.37
CA ALA A 1124 1.12 38.46 -23.44
C ALA A 1124 2.66 38.68 -23.43
N LEU A 1125 3.12 39.67 -24.19
CA LEU A 1125 4.53 40.05 -24.28
C LEU A 1125 5.05 40.63 -22.96
N HIS A 1126 4.24 41.41 -22.23
CA HIS A 1126 4.62 41.96 -20.93
C HIS A 1126 4.93 40.85 -19.90
N LYS A 1127 4.13 39.78 -19.88
CA LYS A 1127 4.34 38.61 -19.00
C LYS A 1127 5.68 37.90 -19.28
N VAL A 1128 6.10 37.83 -20.56
CA VAL A 1128 7.40 37.25 -20.97
C VAL A 1128 8.56 38.22 -20.71
N SER A 1129 8.37 39.51 -21.00
CA SER A 1129 9.34 40.59 -20.74
C SER A 1129 9.68 40.68 -19.24
N GLN A 1130 8.68 40.65 -18.36
CA GLN A 1130 8.84 40.65 -16.91
C GLN A 1130 9.61 39.41 -16.42
N MET A 1131 9.32 38.22 -16.96
CA MET A 1131 10.11 37.02 -16.64
C MET A 1131 11.59 37.14 -17.03
N ILE A 1132 11.92 37.87 -18.10
CA ILE A 1132 13.32 38.06 -18.56
C ILE A 1132 14.01 39.15 -17.74
N ALA A 1133 13.32 40.24 -17.39
CA ALA A 1133 13.79 41.24 -16.45
C ALA A 1133 14.18 40.60 -15.10
N ASN A 1134 13.28 39.80 -14.51
CA ASN A 1134 13.53 39.06 -13.26
C ASN A 1134 14.69 38.03 -13.34
N LYS A 1135 15.21 37.71 -14.53
CA LYS A 1135 16.44 36.88 -14.71
C LYS A 1135 17.69 37.73 -14.93
N LEU A 1136 17.56 38.91 -15.52
CA LEU A 1136 18.65 39.88 -15.68
C LEU A 1136 18.99 40.59 -14.36
N GLU A 1137 18.00 40.87 -13.51
CA GLU A 1137 18.16 41.55 -12.21
C GLU A 1137 18.74 40.68 -11.07
N SER A 1138 19.45 39.57 -11.38
CA SER A 1138 20.04 38.66 -10.37
C SER A 1138 21.57 38.66 -10.22
N PRO A 1139 22.23 39.80 -9.88
CA PRO A 1139 23.64 39.84 -9.47
C PRO A 1139 23.79 39.92 -7.93
N GLY A 1140 23.86 38.78 -7.24
CA GLY A 1140 24.20 38.74 -5.81
C GLY A 1140 24.26 37.32 -5.25
N PRO A 1141 25.28 36.95 -4.45
CA PRO A 1141 25.32 35.66 -3.76
C PRO A 1141 24.65 35.73 -2.38
N SER A 1142 23.93 34.65 -2.05
CA SER A 1142 23.62 34.19 -0.69
C SER A 1142 24.15 32.76 -0.56
#